data_AF-A0A9C8ZPX8-F1
#
_entry.id   AF-A0A9C8ZPX8-F1
#
_cell.length_a   1.000
_cell.length_b   1.000
_cell.length_c   1.000
_cell.angle_alpha   90.00
_cell.angle_beta   90.00
_cell.angle_gamma   90.00
#
_symmetry.space_group_name_H-M   'P 1'
#
loop_
_entity.id
_entity.type
_entity.pdbx_description
1 polymer ?
#
loop_
_entity_poly.entity_id
_entity_poly.type
_entity_poly.pdbx_seq_one_letter_code
_entity_poly.pdbx_strand_id
1 'polypeptide(L)'
;MRFVEAPTNFYLGARVDPETGQVIPDDVVYYDSRDLTTHGVILGMTGSGKTGLGVVILEEAVIDNIPVLVIDPKGDITNMLLAFPDLTPEYFKPWVNPEDALRADQALDDYARTVAEMWREGLAQWGITNERIQTYRYGARFSIYTPGSTAGLPISILRSFAAPREGWQGNEEILRERISGIVTAILGLIGIDARPVEDPEHILLSNILEYNWRNGVDLSLEQLILQVQKPPFSKLGVMDVETILPEKERFKLARSLNNIIAAPNFQNWIQGEPIDIPSFLYTPEGTPRCSIFYLAHLNDAERQFIITLLLEELISWMRSLSGSTSLRALVYIDEVFGMIPPYPRNPPTKEPIMRLLKQARAFGVGMLISTQNPKDLDYKGLSNIGTWFIGKLQTENDKERVLEGLDTARDATSALNIGMVDDLITNLRPRQFILHNVHEEETPILMQTRWAMSYLRGPLTRDQISKLMANQRGVYQQPQAYPSYLPPASGGGVAPAGGGGVPSGGQAEPALVDYPPPGAGRAGTVPPTYSGGAPDTGPLSPAVPASAPTGRDESDIPPGFSPIPPVLPSSVHQYYLPTEYTVEQAIRQWENWTRQPAINVETHRRLLYRPSLLAQVHVRYSHRASGTTHAETYAFVVPSLPRVPYLNWGEYRSEPFDPYSLEPNPFADAFYAEVPPELSRSTGFKELRANLVDWIYQNTWVTIYYNPVLKVYSQLGESKRDFQIKIQSIARQKRDEEVDRVAARYDKRLAQLEARAQKKAMRLSAEQEELQARKMEEMISAGETLMHMLRGRSYYALSRTSRLRRYTNTSQDQVELLERDLLDITRQLDETEREMEEALQAVQQKWAEVVRQIEEVRVTPYKKDINIVLFGIGWVPYWDVRINGTPVILPASSSSLSVAQDPNIDDSYYGSAGGYGYDGGGYDTGYDQGW
;
A
#
# COMPACT_ATOMS: atom_id res chain seq x y z
N MET A 1 29.69 11.35 -10.61
CA MET A 1 30.30 10.23 -11.39
C MET A 1 30.00 10.44 -12.86
N ARG A 2 30.90 10.01 -13.75
CA ARG A 2 30.60 9.95 -15.20
C ARG A 2 30.42 8.50 -15.62
N PHE A 3 29.29 8.17 -16.24
CA PHE A 3 29.02 6.85 -16.82
C PHE A 3 28.69 7.01 -18.32
N VAL A 4 28.69 5.91 -19.07
CA VAL A 4 28.39 5.85 -20.51
C VAL A 4 27.17 4.97 -20.72
N GLU A 5 26.15 5.49 -21.41
CA GLU A 5 25.01 4.68 -21.84
C GLU A 5 25.43 3.75 -22.97
N ALA A 6 25.14 2.46 -22.83
CA ALA A 6 25.30 1.47 -23.88
C ALA A 6 24.18 0.41 -23.78
N PRO A 7 23.68 -0.11 -24.91
CA PRO A 7 22.69 -1.19 -24.89
C PRO A 7 23.20 -2.36 -24.05
N THR A 8 22.30 -3.05 -23.35
CA THR A 8 22.62 -4.17 -22.46
C THR A 8 23.49 -3.87 -21.25
N ASN A 9 23.94 -2.62 -21.01
CA ASN A 9 24.77 -2.27 -19.86
C ASN A 9 23.97 -1.53 -18.80
N PHE A 10 23.58 -2.22 -17.73
CA PHE A 10 22.88 -1.62 -16.60
C PHE A 10 23.84 -0.85 -15.71
N TYR A 11 23.54 0.43 -15.46
CA TYR A 11 24.28 1.25 -14.50
C TYR A 11 23.78 1.00 -13.08
N LEU A 12 24.48 0.17 -12.31
CA LEU A 12 24.04 -0.22 -10.97
C LEU A 12 24.59 0.67 -9.84
N GLY A 13 25.72 1.35 -10.08
CA GLY A 13 26.39 2.14 -9.06
C GLY A 13 27.89 2.24 -9.27
N ALA A 14 28.66 2.13 -8.19
CA ALA A 14 30.11 2.26 -8.23
C ALA A 14 30.80 1.32 -7.24
N ARG A 15 32.04 0.94 -7.55
CA ARG A 15 32.86 0.09 -6.69
C ARG A 15 33.17 0.81 -5.38
N VAL A 16 33.31 0.03 -4.32
CA VAL A 16 33.63 0.50 -2.98
C VAL A 16 34.96 -0.10 -2.58
N ASP A 17 35.81 0.73 -2.00
CA ASP A 17 37.05 0.30 -1.39
C ASP A 17 36.72 -0.52 -0.12
N PRO A 18 37.10 -1.82 -0.07
CA PRO A 18 36.82 -2.68 1.08
C PRO A 18 37.43 -2.20 2.40
N GLU A 19 38.55 -1.47 2.37
CA GLU A 19 39.24 -1.02 3.58
C GLU A 19 38.55 0.21 4.19
N THR A 20 38.16 1.17 3.36
CA THR A 20 37.55 2.43 3.83
C THR A 20 36.02 2.39 3.86
N GLY A 21 35.42 1.47 3.10
CA GLY A 21 33.98 1.38 2.86
C GLY A 21 33.43 2.60 2.11
N GLN A 22 34.29 3.37 1.43
CA GLN A 22 33.91 4.54 0.63
C GLN A 22 33.82 4.18 -0.86
N VAL A 23 32.98 4.91 -1.58
CA VAL A 23 32.85 4.75 -3.03
C VAL A 23 34.13 5.22 -3.71
N ILE A 24 34.64 4.41 -4.63
CA ILE A 24 35.79 4.76 -5.46
C ILE A 24 35.31 5.74 -6.55
N PRO A 25 35.83 6.98 -6.60
CA PRO A 25 35.39 7.96 -7.57
C PRO A 25 35.58 7.47 -9.01
N ASP A 26 34.54 7.64 -9.83
CA ASP A 26 34.51 7.31 -11.27
C ASP A 26 34.73 5.82 -11.63
N ASP A 27 34.70 4.92 -10.64
CA ASP A 27 34.75 3.47 -10.84
C ASP A 27 33.33 2.88 -10.88
N VAL A 28 32.68 3.08 -12.01
CA VAL A 28 31.28 2.69 -12.24
C VAL A 28 31.14 1.17 -12.38
N VAL A 29 30.10 0.61 -11.75
CA VAL A 29 29.68 -0.78 -11.93
C VAL A 29 28.63 -0.83 -13.04
N TYR A 30 29.05 -1.33 -14.19
CA TYR A 30 28.17 -1.77 -15.27
C TYR A 30 27.86 -3.26 -15.10
N TYR A 31 26.64 -3.65 -15.40
CA TYR A 31 26.20 -5.04 -15.35
C TYR A 31 25.56 -5.43 -16.69
N ASP A 32 25.98 -6.54 -17.29
CA ASP A 32 25.43 -7.01 -18.56
C ASP A 32 24.03 -7.62 -18.36
N SER A 33 23.01 -7.02 -18.96
CA SER A 33 21.63 -7.46 -18.84
C SER A 33 21.40 -8.89 -19.34
N ARG A 34 22.28 -9.42 -20.21
CA ARG A 34 22.23 -10.81 -20.69
C ARG A 34 22.54 -11.82 -19.59
N ASP A 35 23.27 -11.44 -18.55
CA ASP A 35 23.64 -12.36 -17.47
C ASP A 35 22.42 -12.70 -16.58
N LEU A 36 21.40 -11.82 -16.56
CA LEU A 36 20.10 -12.11 -15.93
C LEU A 36 19.32 -13.23 -16.64
N THR A 37 19.73 -13.69 -17.82
CA THR A 37 19.19 -14.93 -18.40
C THR A 37 19.51 -16.15 -17.52
N THR A 38 20.56 -16.08 -16.70
CA THR A 38 20.87 -17.08 -15.65
C THR A 38 20.31 -16.70 -14.28
N HIS A 39 19.35 -15.80 -14.23
CA HIS A 39 18.66 -15.36 -13.02
C HIS A 39 19.57 -14.58 -12.04
N GLY A 40 18.94 -13.88 -11.11
CA GLY A 40 19.61 -13.12 -10.06
C GLY A 40 18.93 -13.29 -8.70
N VAL A 41 19.69 -13.14 -7.63
CA VAL A 41 19.18 -13.10 -6.25
C VAL A 41 19.69 -11.89 -5.49
N ILE A 42 18.80 -11.23 -4.75
CA ILE A 42 19.14 -10.11 -3.85
C ILE A 42 18.86 -10.52 -2.40
N LEU A 43 19.93 -10.66 -1.62
CA LEU A 43 19.90 -11.09 -0.21
C LEU A 43 20.25 -9.94 0.73
N GLY A 44 19.71 -9.96 1.95
CA GLY A 44 20.00 -8.95 2.96
C GLY A 44 18.88 -8.70 3.96
N MET A 45 19.21 -8.18 5.14
CA MET A 45 18.25 -7.83 6.19
C MET A 45 17.37 -6.62 5.80
N THR A 46 16.33 -6.34 6.58
CA THR A 46 15.56 -5.08 6.43
C THR A 46 16.47 -3.86 6.57
N GLY A 47 16.33 -2.89 5.67
CA GLY A 47 17.17 -1.69 5.65
C GLY A 47 18.54 -1.87 4.99
N SER A 48 18.92 -3.06 4.52
CA SER A 48 20.18 -3.25 3.78
C SER A 48 20.18 -2.58 2.40
N GLY A 49 19.01 -2.20 1.88
CA GLY A 49 18.85 -1.53 0.59
C GLY A 49 18.34 -2.41 -0.56
N LYS A 50 17.94 -3.67 -0.30
CA LYS A 50 17.50 -4.63 -1.33
C LYS A 50 16.49 -4.06 -2.32
N THR A 51 15.40 -3.48 -1.80
CA THR A 51 14.35 -2.87 -2.61
C THR A 51 14.89 -1.74 -3.49
N GLY A 52 15.83 -0.94 -2.97
CA GLY A 52 16.50 0.11 -3.74
C GLY A 52 17.33 -0.47 -4.90
N LEU A 53 18.10 -1.53 -4.65
CA LEU A 53 18.83 -2.24 -5.70
C LEU A 53 17.89 -2.88 -6.73
N GLY A 54 16.82 -3.52 -6.29
CA GLY A 54 15.80 -4.11 -7.17
C GLY A 54 15.18 -3.04 -8.08
N VAL A 55 14.80 -1.89 -7.52
CA VAL A 55 14.28 -0.75 -8.30
C VAL A 55 15.33 -0.22 -9.28
N VAL A 56 16.60 -0.09 -8.88
CA VAL A 56 17.69 0.32 -9.78
C VAL A 56 17.82 -0.63 -10.97
N ILE A 57 17.81 -1.95 -10.75
CA ILE A 57 17.90 -2.94 -11.84
C ILE A 57 16.66 -2.85 -12.75
N LEU A 58 15.46 -2.69 -12.18
CA LEU A 58 14.22 -2.55 -12.95
C LEU A 58 14.17 -1.24 -13.75
N GLU A 59 14.73 -0.15 -13.21
CA GLU A 59 14.89 1.12 -13.91
C GLU A 59 15.80 0.98 -15.14
N GLU A 60 16.95 0.30 -15.00
CA GLU A 60 17.86 0.05 -16.12
C GLU A 60 17.23 -0.87 -17.16
N ALA A 61 16.47 -1.90 -16.74
CA ALA A 61 15.73 -2.76 -17.66
C ALA A 61 14.73 -1.96 -18.50
N VAL A 62 13.99 -1.03 -17.89
CA VAL A 62 13.05 -0.14 -18.61
C VAL A 62 13.79 0.77 -19.60
N ILE A 63 14.93 1.35 -19.21
CA ILE A 63 15.75 2.19 -20.10
C ILE A 63 16.26 1.39 -21.31
N ASP A 64 16.64 0.12 -21.11
CA ASP A 64 17.09 -0.79 -22.17
C ASP A 64 15.93 -1.45 -22.96
N ASN A 65 14.69 -0.95 -22.79
CA ASN A 65 13.46 -1.44 -23.44
C ASN A 65 13.12 -2.91 -23.13
N ILE A 66 13.54 -3.42 -21.98
CA ILE A 66 13.23 -4.78 -21.51
C ILE A 66 11.93 -4.71 -20.69
N PRO A 67 10.86 -5.41 -21.09
CA PRO A 67 9.62 -5.43 -20.33
C PRO A 67 9.82 -6.16 -18.99
N VAL A 68 9.15 -5.66 -17.96
CA VAL A 68 9.27 -6.19 -16.59
C VAL A 68 7.93 -6.63 -16.03
N LEU A 69 7.92 -7.81 -15.43
CA LEU A 69 6.79 -8.38 -14.71
C LEU A 69 7.16 -8.48 -13.23
N VAL A 70 6.50 -7.69 -12.39
CA VAL A 70 6.85 -7.54 -10.97
C VAL A 70 5.76 -8.18 -10.10
N ILE A 71 6.15 -9.07 -9.20
CA ILE A 71 5.31 -9.62 -8.13
C ILE A 71 5.68 -8.89 -6.83
N ASP A 72 4.77 -8.07 -6.32
CA ASP A 72 5.01 -7.15 -5.21
C ASP A 72 4.07 -7.44 -4.02
N PRO A 73 4.44 -8.39 -3.15
CA PRO A 73 3.66 -8.72 -1.95
C PRO A 73 3.73 -7.64 -0.86
N LYS A 74 4.70 -6.72 -0.91
CA LYS A 74 4.89 -5.67 0.10
C LYS A 74 4.31 -4.32 -0.31
N GLY A 75 4.22 -4.06 -1.61
CA GLY A 75 3.72 -2.82 -2.19
C GLY A 75 4.80 -1.76 -2.42
N ASP A 76 6.06 -2.07 -2.16
CA ASP A 76 7.18 -1.11 -2.24
C ASP A 76 7.61 -0.81 -3.68
N ILE A 77 7.46 -1.76 -4.60
CA ILE A 77 7.93 -1.61 -5.99
C ILE A 77 6.99 -0.69 -6.78
N THR A 78 5.76 -0.48 -6.31
CA THR A 78 4.84 0.53 -6.88
C THR A 78 5.43 1.95 -6.89
N ASN A 79 6.46 2.22 -6.07
CA ASN A 79 7.22 3.48 -6.10
C ASN A 79 7.91 3.75 -7.44
N MET A 80 8.10 2.74 -8.30
CA MET A 80 8.61 2.91 -9.68
C MET A 80 7.81 3.95 -10.49
N LEU A 81 6.55 4.19 -10.15
CA LEU A 81 5.71 5.19 -10.80
C LEU A 81 5.97 6.63 -10.31
N LEU A 82 6.74 6.79 -9.23
CA LEU A 82 7.07 8.07 -8.60
C LEU A 82 8.42 8.61 -9.08
N ALA A 83 8.65 8.60 -10.40
CA ALA A 83 9.79 9.26 -11.01
C ALA A 83 9.35 10.59 -11.63
N PHE A 84 9.94 11.69 -11.14
CA PHE A 84 9.55 13.05 -11.48
C PHE A 84 10.67 13.74 -12.26
N PRO A 85 10.57 13.85 -13.59
CA PRO A 85 11.60 14.50 -14.42
C PRO A 85 12.08 15.85 -13.93
N ASP A 86 11.17 16.74 -13.54
CA ASP A 86 11.50 18.12 -13.19
C ASP A 86 11.91 18.28 -11.72
N LEU A 87 11.78 17.21 -10.92
CA LEU A 87 12.15 17.16 -9.50
C LEU A 87 11.64 18.37 -8.69
N THR A 88 10.42 18.84 -9.00
CA THR A 88 9.82 19.99 -8.31
C THR A 88 9.09 19.55 -7.03
N PRO A 89 9.08 20.37 -5.97
CA PRO A 89 8.42 20.04 -4.70
C PRO A 89 6.95 19.64 -4.85
N GLU A 90 6.24 20.21 -5.82
CA GLU A 90 4.82 19.95 -6.09
C GLU A 90 4.57 18.51 -6.51
N TYR A 91 5.52 17.88 -7.21
CA TYR A 91 5.42 16.46 -7.57
C TYR A 91 5.65 15.54 -6.38
N PHE A 92 6.50 15.92 -5.41
CA PHE A 92 6.76 15.13 -4.21
C PHE A 92 5.68 15.29 -3.14
N LYS A 93 5.09 16.49 -3.02
CA LYS A 93 4.10 16.86 -1.99
C LYS A 93 2.96 15.83 -1.78
N PRO A 94 2.36 15.21 -2.81
CA PRO A 94 1.28 14.23 -2.62
C PRO A 94 1.75 12.89 -2.04
N TRP A 95 3.06 12.62 -2.07
CA TRP A 95 3.66 11.32 -1.74
C TRP A 95 4.54 11.36 -0.49
N VAL A 96 4.95 12.54 -0.03
CA VAL A 96 5.61 12.64 1.27
C VAL A 96 4.63 12.29 2.40
N ASN A 97 5.15 11.64 3.44
CA ASN A 97 4.35 11.24 4.59
C ASN A 97 4.17 12.44 5.54
N PRO A 98 2.94 12.85 5.87
CA PRO A 98 2.70 13.94 6.83
C PRO A 98 3.29 13.69 8.21
N GLU A 99 3.34 12.43 8.67
CA GLU A 99 3.98 12.11 9.96
C GLU A 99 5.48 12.37 9.95
N ASP A 100 6.15 12.12 8.81
CA ASP A 100 7.59 12.34 8.70
C ASP A 100 7.91 13.84 8.64
N ALA A 101 7.03 14.64 8.00
CA ALA A 101 7.09 16.10 8.07
C ALA A 101 6.93 16.61 9.52
N LEU A 102 5.96 16.08 10.26
CA LEU A 102 5.75 16.40 11.68
C LEU A 102 6.94 15.98 12.55
N ARG A 103 7.53 14.80 12.33
CA ARG A 103 8.74 14.34 13.04
C ARG A 103 9.97 15.21 12.74
N ALA A 104 10.04 15.76 11.53
CA ALA A 104 11.08 16.70 11.12
C ALA A 104 10.82 18.13 11.60
N ASP A 105 9.71 18.39 12.30
CA ASP A 105 9.26 19.73 12.73
C ASP A 105 9.13 20.71 11.54
N GLN A 106 8.61 20.21 10.41
CA GLN A 106 8.43 20.96 9.17
C GLN A 106 6.97 20.93 8.72
N ALA A 107 6.50 22.04 8.14
CA ALA A 107 5.24 22.04 7.40
C ALA A 107 5.37 21.12 6.16
N LEU A 108 4.25 20.54 5.71
CA LEU A 108 4.25 19.57 4.60
C LEU A 108 4.91 20.12 3.33
N ASP A 109 4.72 21.40 3.04
CA ASP A 109 5.28 22.06 1.86
C ASP A 109 6.80 22.25 1.96
N ASP A 110 7.29 22.58 3.15
CA ASP A 110 8.73 22.71 3.40
C ASP A 110 9.42 21.34 3.44
N TYR A 111 8.74 20.32 3.96
CA TYR A 111 9.22 18.94 3.92
C TYR A 111 9.28 18.41 2.49
N ALA A 112 8.25 18.67 1.66
CA ALA A 112 8.27 18.31 0.24
C ALA A 112 9.42 18.98 -0.52
N ARG A 113 9.73 20.26 -0.21
CA ARG A 113 10.89 20.96 -0.77
C ARG A 113 12.20 20.30 -0.35
N THR A 114 12.34 20.00 0.94
CA THR A 114 13.51 19.29 1.49
C THR A 114 13.73 17.95 0.82
N VAL A 115 12.66 17.16 0.62
CA VAL A 115 12.73 15.85 -0.06
C VAL A 115 13.11 16.01 -1.53
N ALA A 116 12.54 16.98 -2.23
CA ALA A 116 12.84 17.25 -3.63
C ALA A 116 14.32 17.67 -3.83
N GLU A 117 14.85 18.52 -2.94
CA GLU A 117 16.26 18.91 -2.92
C GLU A 117 17.17 17.71 -2.63
N MET A 118 16.84 16.90 -1.62
CA MET A 118 17.58 15.66 -1.31
C MET A 118 17.63 14.71 -2.51
N TRP A 119 16.52 14.52 -3.23
CA TRP A 119 16.49 13.67 -4.41
C TRP A 119 17.31 14.26 -5.56
N ARG A 120 17.24 15.57 -5.77
CA ARG A 120 18.01 16.28 -6.80
C ARG A 120 19.51 16.18 -6.56
N GLU A 121 19.96 16.42 -5.33
CA GLU A 121 21.36 16.29 -4.94
C GLU A 121 21.83 14.83 -5.04
N GLY A 122 21.02 13.89 -4.55
CA GLY A 122 21.29 12.46 -4.65
C GLY A 122 21.50 12.03 -6.10
N LEU A 123 20.57 12.34 -7.00
CA LEU A 123 20.68 12.01 -8.42
C LEU A 123 21.90 12.67 -9.10
N ALA A 124 22.17 13.94 -8.79
CA ALA A 124 23.30 14.68 -9.34
C ALA A 124 24.66 14.07 -8.94
N GLN A 125 24.80 13.57 -7.72
CA GLN A 125 26.04 12.90 -7.26
C GLN A 125 26.38 11.66 -8.12
N TRP A 126 25.35 10.94 -8.57
CA TRP A 126 25.46 9.77 -9.43
C TRP A 126 25.39 10.11 -10.93
N GLY A 127 25.40 11.39 -11.30
CA GLY A 127 25.37 11.83 -12.70
C GLY A 127 24.05 11.57 -13.42
N ILE A 128 22.97 11.27 -12.69
CA ILE A 128 21.65 11.03 -13.27
C ILE A 128 21.00 12.38 -13.60
N THR A 129 20.70 12.61 -14.87
CA THR A 129 20.09 13.87 -15.35
C THR A 129 18.58 13.76 -15.48
N ASN A 130 17.90 14.90 -15.58
CA ASN A 130 16.44 14.95 -15.79
C ASN A 130 16.04 14.24 -17.08
N GLU A 131 16.84 14.33 -18.15
CA GLU A 131 16.60 13.65 -19.43
C GLU A 131 16.64 12.12 -19.28
N ARG A 132 17.52 11.59 -18.43
CA ARG A 132 17.55 10.14 -18.13
C ARG A 132 16.29 9.72 -17.37
N ILE A 133 15.82 10.53 -16.41
CA ILE A 133 14.56 10.28 -15.70
C ILE A 133 13.37 10.31 -16.68
N GLN A 134 13.36 11.24 -17.64
CA GLN A 134 12.35 11.25 -18.71
C GLN A 134 12.41 9.98 -19.56
N THR A 135 13.62 9.56 -19.95
CA THR A 135 13.83 8.32 -20.71
C THR A 135 13.26 7.12 -19.98
N TYR A 136 13.55 6.98 -18.68
CA TYR A 136 12.92 5.96 -17.84
C TYR A 136 11.39 6.08 -17.79
N ARG A 137 10.89 7.30 -17.54
CA ARG A 137 9.44 7.52 -17.34
C ARG A 137 8.61 7.23 -18.59
N TYR A 138 9.17 7.48 -19.76
CA TYR A 138 8.50 7.30 -21.05
C TYR A 138 8.94 6.03 -21.82
N GLY A 139 9.99 5.34 -21.36
CA GLY A 139 10.51 4.13 -22.00
C GLY A 139 9.59 2.92 -21.89
N ALA A 140 8.74 2.86 -20.86
CA ALA A 140 7.74 1.82 -20.70
C ALA A 140 6.40 2.35 -20.18
N ARG A 141 5.33 1.59 -20.46
CA ARG A 141 4.03 1.83 -19.83
C ARG A 141 3.96 1.14 -18.47
N PHE A 142 3.91 1.94 -17.40
CA PHE A 142 3.78 1.46 -16.03
C PHE A 142 2.33 1.15 -15.69
N SER A 143 2.05 -0.07 -15.21
CA SER A 143 0.70 -0.53 -14.88
C SER A 143 0.73 -1.24 -13.54
N ILE A 144 -0.15 -0.84 -12.60
CA ILE A 144 -0.32 -1.53 -11.32
C ILE A 144 -1.61 -2.34 -11.39
N TYR A 145 -1.48 -3.66 -11.34
CA TYR A 145 -2.61 -4.58 -11.26
C TYR A 145 -2.89 -4.96 -9.81
N THR A 146 -4.17 -5.00 -9.45
CA THR A 146 -4.64 -5.32 -8.09
C THR A 146 -5.69 -6.43 -8.14
N PRO A 147 -5.30 -7.72 -8.17
CA PRO A 147 -6.24 -8.84 -8.14
C PRO A 147 -7.24 -8.72 -6.99
N GLY A 148 -8.53 -8.94 -7.23
CA GLY A 148 -9.56 -8.84 -6.19
C GLY A 148 -9.90 -7.42 -5.70
N SER A 149 -9.33 -6.38 -6.33
CA SER A 149 -9.51 -4.98 -5.94
C SER A 149 -9.61 -4.08 -7.17
N THR A 150 -10.37 -3.00 -7.08
CA THR A 150 -10.50 -1.98 -8.16
C THR A 150 -9.60 -0.76 -7.93
N ALA A 151 -8.69 -0.83 -6.96
CA ALA A 151 -7.73 0.23 -6.67
C ALA A 151 -6.79 0.47 -7.86
N GLY A 152 -6.18 -0.58 -8.40
CA GLY A 152 -5.42 -0.56 -9.65
C GLY A 152 -6.23 -1.13 -10.81
N LEU A 153 -5.53 -1.73 -11.78
CA LEU A 153 -6.15 -2.47 -12.87
C LEU A 153 -6.64 -3.84 -12.35
N PRO A 154 -7.92 -4.18 -12.52
CA PRO A 154 -8.43 -5.47 -12.07
C PRO A 154 -7.96 -6.60 -13.01
N ILE A 155 -7.77 -7.79 -12.44
CA ILE A 155 -7.40 -9.01 -13.18
C ILE A 155 -8.53 -10.02 -13.07
N SER A 156 -8.90 -10.59 -14.22
CA SER A 156 -9.84 -11.70 -14.31
C SER A 156 -9.11 -13.04 -14.31
N ILE A 157 -9.52 -13.94 -13.43
CA ILE A 157 -9.03 -15.34 -13.38
C ILE A 157 -9.82 -16.28 -14.30
N LEU A 158 -10.85 -15.79 -15.00
CA LEU A 158 -11.77 -16.64 -15.77
C LEU A 158 -11.07 -17.43 -16.89
N ARG A 159 -10.04 -16.85 -17.52
CA ARG A 159 -9.30 -17.53 -18.58
C ARG A 159 -8.34 -18.60 -18.09
N SER A 160 -8.00 -18.62 -16.80
CA SER A 160 -7.05 -19.61 -16.28
C SER A 160 -7.55 -21.06 -16.37
N PHE A 161 -8.85 -21.26 -16.62
CA PHE A 161 -9.48 -22.59 -16.81
C PHE A 161 -9.78 -22.93 -18.28
N ALA A 162 -9.51 -22.01 -19.22
CA ALA A 162 -9.75 -22.22 -20.64
C ALA A 162 -8.86 -23.33 -21.19
N ALA A 163 -9.33 -24.01 -22.24
CA ALA A 163 -8.53 -25.04 -22.87
C ALA A 163 -7.30 -24.41 -23.55
N PRO A 164 -6.11 -25.03 -23.42
CA PRO A 164 -4.89 -24.51 -24.02
C PRO A 164 -5.00 -24.50 -25.55
N ARG A 165 -4.66 -23.37 -26.18
CA ARG A 165 -4.74 -23.18 -27.64
C ARG A 165 -3.81 -24.09 -28.43
N GLU A 166 -2.72 -24.53 -27.81
CA GLU A 166 -1.72 -25.44 -28.40
C GLU A 166 -2.28 -26.86 -28.61
N GLY A 167 -3.44 -27.16 -28.04
CA GLY A 167 -4.07 -28.47 -28.10
C GLY A 167 -3.44 -29.47 -27.14
N TRP A 168 -4.15 -30.58 -26.90
CA TRP A 168 -3.73 -31.62 -25.97
C TRP A 168 -2.61 -32.52 -26.52
N GLN A 169 -2.71 -32.90 -27.80
CA GLN A 169 -1.80 -33.87 -28.42
C GLN A 169 -0.37 -33.32 -28.48
N GLY A 170 0.58 -34.09 -27.96
CA GLY A 170 2.00 -33.70 -27.92
C GLY A 170 2.40 -32.79 -26.74
N ASN A 171 1.42 -32.31 -25.95
CA ASN A 171 1.64 -31.46 -24.77
C ASN A 171 1.15 -32.11 -23.47
N GLU A 172 0.86 -33.40 -23.48
CA GLU A 172 0.15 -34.09 -22.38
C GLU A 172 0.80 -33.92 -21.00
N GLU A 173 2.10 -34.15 -20.90
CA GLU A 173 2.84 -34.06 -19.62
C GLU A 173 2.77 -32.65 -19.06
N ILE A 174 3.05 -31.66 -19.90
CA ILE A 174 3.04 -30.23 -19.59
C ILE A 174 1.67 -29.76 -19.13
N LEU A 175 0.62 -30.18 -19.84
CA LEU A 175 -0.74 -29.77 -19.51
C LEU A 175 -1.23 -30.44 -18.23
N ARG A 176 -0.84 -31.69 -17.95
CA ARG A 176 -1.12 -32.33 -16.66
C ARG A 176 -0.43 -31.63 -15.49
N GLU A 177 0.81 -31.20 -15.67
CA GLU A 177 1.52 -30.40 -14.65
C GLU A 177 0.79 -29.09 -14.39
N ARG A 178 0.43 -28.35 -15.45
CA ARG A 178 -0.34 -27.10 -15.36
C ARG A 178 -1.68 -27.31 -14.65
N ILE A 179 -2.40 -28.37 -15.00
CA ILE A 179 -3.65 -28.77 -14.32
C ILE A 179 -3.39 -29.00 -12.84
N SER A 180 -2.35 -29.76 -12.49
CA SER A 180 -1.99 -30.04 -11.10
C SER A 180 -1.75 -28.76 -10.31
N GLY A 181 -0.97 -27.81 -10.85
CA GLY A 181 -0.71 -26.51 -10.22
C GLY A 181 -1.97 -25.67 -10.02
N ILE A 182 -2.81 -25.58 -11.05
CA ILE A 182 -4.10 -24.87 -10.99
C ILE A 182 -5.03 -25.49 -9.93
N VAL A 183 -5.14 -26.81 -9.90
CA VAL A 183 -6.00 -27.53 -8.94
C VAL A 183 -5.52 -27.34 -7.50
N THR A 184 -4.22 -27.47 -7.25
CA THR A 184 -3.64 -27.22 -5.92
C THR A 184 -3.90 -25.79 -5.47
N ALA A 185 -3.77 -24.82 -6.38
CA ALA A 185 -4.05 -23.42 -6.08
C ALA A 185 -5.54 -23.19 -5.72
N ILE A 186 -6.49 -23.79 -6.48
CA ILE A 186 -7.93 -23.71 -6.18
C ILE A 186 -8.25 -24.34 -4.82
N LEU A 187 -7.71 -25.54 -4.56
CA LEU A 187 -7.97 -26.26 -3.30
C LEU A 187 -7.41 -25.48 -2.10
N GLY A 188 -6.21 -24.92 -2.24
CA GLY A 188 -5.63 -24.03 -1.23
C GLY A 188 -6.50 -22.80 -0.96
N LEU A 189 -7.13 -22.23 -2.00
CA LEU A 189 -8.02 -21.07 -1.86
C LEU A 189 -9.29 -21.38 -1.03
N ILE A 190 -9.84 -22.61 -1.13
CA ILE A 190 -10.95 -23.09 -0.27
C ILE A 190 -10.50 -23.68 1.07
N GLY A 191 -9.20 -23.58 1.39
CA GLY A 191 -8.63 -24.08 2.65
C GLY A 191 -8.46 -25.60 2.71
N ILE A 192 -8.34 -26.26 1.55
CA ILE A 192 -8.04 -27.69 1.43
C ILE A 192 -6.58 -27.84 1.02
N ASP A 193 -5.74 -28.36 1.92
CA ASP A 193 -4.36 -28.76 1.62
C ASP A 193 -4.35 -30.19 1.08
N ALA A 194 -4.60 -30.32 -0.23
CA ALA A 194 -4.66 -31.61 -0.91
C ALA A 194 -3.33 -31.96 -1.59
N ARG A 195 -2.86 -33.18 -1.35
CA ARG A 195 -1.68 -33.74 -1.99
C ARG A 195 -2.01 -34.15 -3.43
N PRO A 196 -1.27 -33.63 -4.43
CA PRO A 196 -1.46 -33.98 -5.82
C PRO A 196 -1.40 -35.50 -6.04
N VAL A 197 -2.29 -36.02 -6.90
CA VAL A 197 -2.33 -37.45 -7.30
C VAL A 197 -2.74 -38.43 -6.17
N GLU A 198 -2.71 -38.01 -4.91
CA GLU A 198 -3.06 -38.85 -3.75
C GLU A 198 -4.49 -38.60 -3.26
N ASP A 199 -4.84 -37.32 -3.06
CA ASP A 199 -6.09 -36.98 -2.38
C ASP A 199 -7.28 -36.92 -3.38
N PRO A 200 -8.46 -37.49 -3.03
CA PRO A 200 -9.60 -37.64 -3.95
C PRO A 200 -10.09 -36.35 -4.60
N GLU A 201 -10.10 -35.24 -3.87
CA GLU A 201 -10.53 -33.93 -4.34
C GLU A 201 -9.64 -33.42 -5.47
N HIS A 202 -8.31 -33.59 -5.31
CA HIS A 202 -7.33 -33.19 -6.31
C HIS A 202 -7.44 -34.07 -7.56
N ILE A 203 -7.54 -35.38 -7.37
CA ILE A 203 -7.71 -36.34 -8.47
C ILE A 203 -8.96 -36.01 -9.30
N LEU A 204 -10.10 -35.77 -8.64
CA LEU A 204 -11.35 -35.48 -9.32
C LEU A 204 -11.26 -34.19 -10.15
N LEU A 205 -10.81 -33.09 -9.55
CA LEU A 205 -10.69 -31.80 -10.22
C LEU A 205 -9.70 -31.85 -11.39
N SER A 206 -8.56 -32.52 -11.20
CA SER A 206 -7.56 -32.70 -12.26
C SER A 206 -8.13 -33.45 -13.45
N ASN A 207 -8.88 -34.54 -13.22
CA ASN A 207 -9.50 -35.33 -14.29
C ASN A 207 -10.63 -34.57 -14.99
N ILE A 208 -11.39 -33.73 -14.27
CA ILE A 208 -12.41 -32.86 -14.88
C ILE A 208 -11.75 -31.86 -15.84
N LEU A 209 -10.72 -31.13 -15.39
CA LEU A 209 -10.01 -30.17 -16.24
C LEU A 209 -9.39 -30.87 -17.45
N GLU A 210 -8.70 -31.99 -17.23
CA GLU A 210 -8.09 -32.79 -18.29
C GLU A 210 -9.12 -33.28 -19.32
N TYR A 211 -10.27 -33.79 -18.87
CA TYR A 211 -11.33 -34.24 -19.76
C TYR A 211 -11.78 -33.10 -20.69
N ASN A 212 -12.02 -31.91 -20.15
CA ASN A 212 -12.49 -30.79 -20.96
C ASN A 212 -11.39 -30.28 -21.90
N TRP A 213 -10.15 -30.16 -21.43
CA TRP A 213 -9.01 -29.72 -22.24
C TRP A 213 -8.70 -30.69 -23.38
N ARG A 214 -8.81 -32.01 -23.16
CA ARG A 214 -8.70 -33.03 -24.22
C ARG A 214 -9.73 -32.86 -25.32
N ASN A 215 -10.93 -32.40 -24.97
CA ASN A 215 -12.02 -32.18 -25.90
C ASN A 215 -12.02 -30.74 -26.48
N GLY A 216 -11.03 -29.92 -26.15
CA GLY A 216 -10.96 -28.52 -26.57
C GLY A 216 -12.10 -27.66 -26.03
N VAL A 217 -12.66 -28.03 -24.87
CA VAL A 217 -13.77 -27.33 -24.21
C VAL A 217 -13.21 -26.37 -23.19
N ASP A 218 -13.48 -25.08 -23.37
CA ASP A 218 -13.19 -24.05 -22.36
C ASP A 218 -14.08 -24.28 -21.14
N LEU A 219 -13.45 -24.34 -19.97
CA LEU A 219 -14.14 -24.51 -18.71
C LEU A 219 -14.29 -23.16 -18.00
N SER A 220 -15.50 -22.80 -17.63
CA SER A 220 -15.77 -21.75 -16.63
C SER A 220 -15.76 -22.33 -15.22
N LEU A 221 -15.58 -21.48 -14.21
CA LEU A 221 -15.60 -21.93 -12.82
C LEU A 221 -16.99 -22.47 -12.42
N GLU A 222 -18.05 -21.91 -12.98
CA GLU A 222 -19.42 -22.40 -12.85
C GLU A 222 -19.57 -23.82 -13.43
N GLN A 223 -19.03 -24.06 -14.64
CA GLN A 223 -19.02 -25.38 -15.24
C GLN A 223 -18.17 -26.37 -14.44
N LEU A 224 -17.04 -25.94 -13.87
CA LEU A 224 -16.23 -26.77 -12.99
C LEU A 224 -17.05 -27.24 -11.79
N ILE A 225 -17.77 -26.34 -11.11
CA ILE A 225 -18.63 -26.69 -9.96
C ILE A 225 -19.74 -27.67 -10.35
N LEU A 226 -20.39 -27.46 -11.51
CA LEU A 226 -21.41 -28.37 -12.00
C LEU A 226 -20.83 -29.76 -12.32
N GLN A 227 -19.65 -29.81 -12.93
CA GLN A 227 -18.96 -31.05 -13.25
C GLN A 227 -18.38 -31.74 -12.00
N VAL A 228 -18.07 -31.03 -10.91
CA VAL A 228 -17.73 -31.67 -9.64
C VAL A 228 -18.94 -32.43 -9.08
N GLN A 229 -20.15 -31.85 -9.16
CA GLN A 229 -21.37 -32.53 -8.71
C GLN A 229 -21.70 -33.73 -9.62
N LYS A 230 -21.59 -33.55 -10.93
CA LYS A 230 -21.85 -34.56 -11.96
C LYS A 230 -20.67 -34.68 -12.92
N PRO A 231 -19.66 -35.48 -12.59
CA PRO A 231 -18.49 -35.65 -13.44
C PRO A 231 -18.85 -36.20 -14.82
N PRO A 232 -18.16 -35.76 -15.89
CA PRO A 232 -18.44 -36.20 -17.25
C PRO A 232 -18.01 -37.65 -17.54
N PHE A 233 -17.48 -38.35 -16.54
CA PHE A 233 -17.05 -39.73 -16.56
C PHE A 233 -17.59 -40.46 -15.34
N SER A 234 -17.89 -41.76 -15.47
CA SER A 234 -18.39 -42.60 -14.38
C SER A 234 -17.27 -43.31 -13.60
N LYS A 235 -16.05 -43.37 -14.17
CA LYS A 235 -14.89 -44.07 -13.61
C LYS A 235 -13.65 -43.19 -13.60
N LEU A 236 -12.84 -43.34 -12.55
CA LEU A 236 -11.51 -42.77 -12.40
C LEU A 236 -10.50 -43.92 -12.31
N GLY A 237 -9.70 -44.08 -13.36
CA GLY A 237 -8.90 -45.29 -13.53
C GLY A 237 -9.80 -46.53 -13.64
N VAL A 238 -9.65 -47.46 -12.69
CA VAL A 238 -10.43 -48.71 -12.65
C VAL A 238 -11.64 -48.64 -11.71
N MET A 239 -11.72 -47.63 -10.85
CA MET A 239 -12.75 -47.50 -9.82
C MET A 239 -13.87 -46.55 -10.26
N ASP A 240 -15.10 -46.82 -9.79
CA ASP A 240 -16.21 -45.90 -9.99
C ASP A 240 -16.01 -44.61 -9.18
N VAL A 241 -16.41 -43.47 -9.73
CA VAL A 241 -16.28 -42.16 -9.07
C VAL A 241 -16.98 -42.16 -7.72
N GLU A 242 -18.13 -42.84 -7.61
CA GLU A 242 -18.91 -42.96 -6.38
C GLU A 242 -18.15 -43.68 -5.26
N THR A 243 -17.21 -44.56 -5.62
CA THR A 243 -16.36 -45.28 -4.66
C THR A 243 -15.21 -44.42 -4.16
N ILE A 244 -14.63 -43.58 -5.03
CA ILE A 244 -13.49 -42.71 -4.67
C ILE A 244 -13.96 -41.48 -3.88
N LEU A 245 -14.97 -40.79 -4.39
CA LEU A 245 -15.54 -39.60 -3.76
C LEU A 245 -17.07 -39.64 -3.91
N PRO A 246 -17.80 -40.13 -2.89
CA PRO A 246 -19.25 -40.28 -2.92
C PRO A 246 -20.00 -38.97 -3.21
N GLU A 247 -21.24 -39.05 -3.72
CA GLU A 247 -22.04 -37.89 -4.13
C GLU A 247 -22.15 -36.82 -3.04
N LYS A 248 -22.29 -37.24 -1.78
CA LYS A 248 -22.35 -36.34 -0.62
C LYS A 248 -21.08 -35.50 -0.45
N GLU A 249 -19.90 -36.11 -0.60
CA GLU A 249 -18.62 -35.41 -0.50
C GLU A 249 -18.36 -34.54 -1.73
N ARG A 250 -18.76 -34.99 -2.94
CA ARG A 250 -18.73 -34.14 -4.14
C ARG A 250 -19.59 -32.90 -3.98
N PHE A 251 -20.79 -33.04 -3.40
CA PHE A 251 -21.67 -31.90 -3.13
C PHE A 251 -21.08 -30.95 -2.08
N LYS A 252 -20.35 -31.47 -1.09
CA LYS A 252 -19.62 -30.66 -0.11
C LYS A 252 -18.48 -29.87 -0.78
N LEU A 253 -17.67 -30.52 -1.63
CA LEU A 253 -16.61 -29.86 -2.40
C LEU A 253 -17.18 -28.77 -3.33
N ALA A 254 -18.24 -29.09 -4.08
CA ALA A 254 -18.93 -28.13 -4.94
C ALA A 254 -19.49 -26.94 -4.16
N ARG A 255 -20.02 -27.18 -2.94
CA ARG A 255 -20.50 -26.11 -2.06
C ARG A 255 -19.35 -25.22 -1.58
N SER A 256 -18.22 -25.80 -1.19
CA SER A 256 -17.03 -25.04 -0.79
C SER A 256 -16.52 -24.14 -1.93
N LEU A 257 -16.43 -24.68 -3.15
CA LEU A 257 -16.08 -23.90 -4.35
C LEU A 257 -17.11 -22.77 -4.62
N ASN A 258 -18.39 -23.08 -4.52
CA ASN A 258 -19.47 -22.10 -4.73
C ASN A 258 -19.46 -20.98 -3.68
N ASN A 259 -19.12 -21.28 -2.43
CA ASN A 259 -19.05 -20.28 -1.36
C ASN A 259 -18.03 -19.18 -1.67
N ILE A 260 -16.92 -19.51 -2.35
CA ILE A 260 -15.94 -18.51 -2.78
C ILE A 260 -16.54 -17.62 -3.86
N ILE A 261 -17.17 -18.17 -4.89
CA ILE A 261 -17.77 -17.38 -5.98
C ILE A 261 -18.89 -16.48 -5.47
N ALA A 262 -19.71 -17.01 -4.56
CA ALA A 262 -20.81 -16.28 -3.95
C ALA A 262 -20.32 -15.19 -2.98
N ALA A 263 -19.04 -15.22 -2.56
CA ALA A 263 -18.49 -14.18 -1.70
C ALA A 263 -18.44 -12.85 -2.48
N PRO A 264 -18.98 -11.74 -1.92
CA PRO A 264 -18.99 -10.44 -2.59
C PRO A 264 -17.60 -9.98 -3.05
N ASN A 265 -16.56 -10.33 -2.28
CA ASN A 265 -15.17 -9.96 -2.60
C ASN A 265 -14.63 -10.68 -3.84
N PHE A 266 -15.17 -11.86 -4.20
CA PHE A 266 -14.70 -12.65 -5.33
C PHE A 266 -15.21 -12.14 -6.68
N GLN A 267 -16.26 -11.30 -6.71
CA GLN A 267 -16.73 -10.65 -7.95
C GLN A 267 -15.61 -9.86 -8.65
N ASN A 268 -14.74 -9.21 -7.87
CA ASN A 268 -13.59 -8.45 -8.40
C ASN A 268 -12.48 -9.35 -8.98
N TRP A 269 -12.52 -10.66 -8.74
CA TRP A 269 -11.57 -11.62 -9.33
C TRP A 269 -12.04 -12.15 -10.68
N ILE A 270 -13.34 -12.02 -10.97
CA ILE A 270 -13.96 -12.47 -12.22
C ILE A 270 -13.93 -11.33 -13.25
N GLN A 271 -13.95 -10.08 -12.80
CA GLN A 271 -13.90 -8.88 -13.64
C GLN A 271 -12.46 -8.41 -13.87
N GLY A 272 -12.19 -7.88 -15.06
CA GLY A 272 -10.91 -7.24 -15.40
C GLY A 272 -10.20 -7.86 -16.59
N GLU A 273 -8.92 -7.51 -16.76
CA GLU A 273 -8.09 -8.05 -17.83
C GLU A 273 -7.78 -9.52 -17.54
N PRO A 274 -8.02 -10.46 -18.48
CA PRO A 274 -7.62 -11.84 -18.29
C PRO A 274 -6.09 -11.93 -18.17
N ILE A 275 -5.60 -12.92 -17.42
CA ILE A 275 -4.14 -13.17 -17.33
C ILE A 275 -3.64 -13.57 -18.73
N ASP A 276 -2.92 -12.66 -19.38
CA ASP A 276 -2.27 -12.83 -20.68
C ASP A 276 -0.87 -12.22 -20.63
N ILE A 277 0.16 -13.07 -20.64
CA ILE A 277 1.55 -12.62 -20.45
C ILE A 277 2.01 -11.66 -21.55
N PRO A 278 1.72 -11.89 -22.84
CA PRO A 278 2.03 -10.92 -23.90
C PRO A 278 1.46 -9.52 -23.64
N SER A 279 0.19 -9.39 -23.21
CA SER A 279 -0.42 -8.09 -22.93
C SER A 279 0.18 -7.40 -21.70
N PHE A 280 0.71 -8.17 -20.75
CA PHE A 280 1.43 -7.64 -19.58
C PHE A 280 2.87 -7.25 -19.87
N LEU A 281 3.50 -7.79 -20.92
CA LEU A 281 4.86 -7.42 -21.31
C LEU A 281 4.89 -6.29 -22.33
N TYR A 282 3.93 -6.24 -23.26
CA TYR A 282 3.90 -5.25 -24.32
C TYR A 282 2.51 -4.62 -24.50
N THR A 283 2.50 -3.36 -24.89
CA THR A 283 1.31 -2.70 -25.42
C THR A 283 1.00 -3.20 -26.83
N PRO A 284 -0.25 -3.06 -27.33
CA PRO A 284 -0.57 -3.38 -28.72
C PRO A 284 0.31 -2.66 -29.75
N GLU A 285 0.82 -1.48 -29.39
CA GLU A 285 1.73 -0.67 -30.21
C GLU A 285 3.19 -1.19 -30.17
N GLY A 286 3.49 -2.19 -29.35
CA GLY A 286 4.83 -2.78 -29.20
C GLY A 286 5.73 -2.11 -28.16
N THR A 287 5.26 -1.06 -27.46
CA THR A 287 6.00 -0.46 -26.35
C THR A 287 6.06 -1.42 -25.15
N PRO A 288 7.22 -1.60 -24.50
CA PRO A 288 7.34 -2.46 -23.33
C PRO A 288 6.51 -1.94 -22.16
N ARG A 289 6.13 -2.83 -21.26
CA ARG A 289 5.41 -2.53 -20.03
C ARG A 289 6.26 -2.83 -18.81
N CYS A 290 6.01 -2.04 -17.77
CA CYS A 290 6.35 -2.38 -16.40
C CYS A 290 5.05 -2.73 -15.67
N SER A 291 4.79 -4.04 -15.54
CA SER A 291 3.54 -4.58 -14.99
C SER A 291 3.76 -5.03 -13.55
N ILE A 292 3.21 -4.29 -12.60
CA ILE A 292 3.36 -4.51 -11.16
C ILE A 292 2.10 -5.15 -10.59
N PHE A 293 2.22 -6.37 -10.10
CA PHE A 293 1.17 -7.10 -9.41
C PHE A 293 1.27 -6.77 -7.91
N TYR A 294 0.44 -5.84 -7.46
CA TYR A 294 0.37 -5.45 -6.06
C TYR A 294 -0.49 -6.44 -5.28
N LEU A 295 0.10 -7.13 -4.31
CA LEU A 295 -0.54 -8.23 -3.57
C LEU A 295 -0.62 -8.01 -2.05
N ALA A 296 -0.23 -6.84 -1.56
CA ALA A 296 -0.17 -6.55 -0.12
C ALA A 296 -1.55 -6.52 0.58
N HIS A 297 -2.64 -6.36 -0.18
CA HIS A 297 -4.02 -6.41 0.36
C HIS A 297 -4.61 -7.83 0.43
N LEU A 298 -3.95 -8.83 -0.17
CA LEU A 298 -4.42 -10.20 -0.23
C LEU A 298 -3.98 -10.99 0.99
N ASN A 299 -4.84 -11.93 1.43
CA ASN A 299 -4.42 -12.94 2.40
C ASN A 299 -3.45 -13.96 1.75
N ASP A 300 -2.81 -14.81 2.56
CA ASP A 300 -1.76 -15.70 2.05
C ASP A 300 -2.28 -16.73 1.03
N ALA A 301 -3.50 -17.25 1.22
CA ALA A 301 -4.09 -18.21 0.28
C ALA A 301 -4.43 -17.55 -1.07
N GLU A 302 -5.05 -16.36 -1.05
CA GLU A 302 -5.34 -15.54 -2.23
C GLU A 302 -4.04 -15.15 -2.97
N ARG A 303 -3.00 -14.80 -2.21
CA ARG A 303 -1.69 -14.43 -2.74
C ARG A 303 -1.00 -15.63 -3.42
N GLN A 304 -0.96 -16.79 -2.77
CA GLN A 304 -0.41 -18.00 -3.36
C GLN A 304 -1.19 -18.42 -4.62
N PHE A 305 -2.52 -18.31 -4.58
CA PHE A 305 -3.38 -18.61 -5.71
C PHE A 305 -3.02 -17.77 -6.94
N ILE A 306 -3.01 -16.43 -6.82
CA ILE A 306 -2.74 -15.56 -7.97
C ILE A 306 -1.30 -15.65 -8.47
N ILE A 307 -0.32 -15.80 -7.57
CA ILE A 307 1.07 -16.00 -7.97
C ILE A 307 1.21 -17.30 -8.76
N THR A 308 0.61 -18.39 -8.30
CA THR A 308 0.68 -19.69 -9.00
C THR A 308 0.09 -19.57 -10.40
N LEU A 309 -1.09 -18.97 -10.55
CA LEU A 309 -1.71 -18.74 -11.86
C LEU A 309 -0.81 -17.91 -12.79
N LEU A 310 -0.25 -16.80 -12.28
CA LEU A 310 0.62 -15.93 -13.07
C LEU A 310 1.88 -16.67 -13.55
N LEU A 311 2.50 -17.48 -12.67
CA LEU A 311 3.70 -18.25 -13.00
C LEU A 311 3.41 -19.37 -14.01
N GLU A 312 2.26 -20.04 -13.91
CA GLU A 312 1.87 -21.07 -14.87
C GLU A 312 1.58 -20.47 -16.26
N GLU A 313 0.92 -19.31 -16.34
CA GLU A 313 0.75 -18.61 -17.62
C GLU A 313 2.09 -18.14 -18.19
N LEU A 314 3.01 -17.67 -17.34
CA LEU A 314 4.37 -17.28 -17.74
C LEU A 314 5.13 -18.48 -18.32
N ILE A 315 5.05 -19.66 -17.69
CA ILE A 315 5.67 -20.89 -18.20
C ILE A 315 5.05 -21.28 -19.54
N SER A 316 3.73 -21.21 -19.67
CA SER A 316 3.03 -21.52 -20.93
C SER A 316 3.49 -20.60 -22.06
N TRP A 317 3.52 -19.29 -21.81
CA TRP A 317 4.00 -18.31 -22.78
C TRP A 317 5.47 -18.53 -23.14
N MET A 318 6.34 -18.72 -22.14
CA MET A 318 7.77 -18.95 -22.33
C MET A 318 8.04 -20.15 -23.26
N ARG A 319 7.28 -21.24 -23.13
CA ARG A 319 7.44 -22.45 -23.96
C ARG A 319 7.06 -22.24 -25.42
N SER A 320 6.23 -21.24 -25.71
CA SER A 320 5.90 -20.85 -27.09
C SER A 320 7.03 -20.09 -27.80
N LEU A 321 8.05 -19.64 -27.06
CA LEU A 321 9.14 -18.82 -27.60
C LEU A 321 10.23 -19.68 -28.26
N SER A 322 10.89 -19.09 -29.25
CA SER A 322 12.17 -19.60 -29.75
C SER A 322 13.28 -19.33 -28.74
N GLY A 323 14.31 -20.19 -28.71
CA GLY A 323 15.49 -19.97 -27.89
C GLY A 323 16.17 -18.61 -28.13
N SER A 324 16.78 -18.04 -27.09
CA SER A 324 17.36 -16.70 -27.11
C SER A 324 18.55 -16.60 -26.17
N THR A 325 19.63 -15.95 -26.60
CA THR A 325 20.78 -15.59 -25.75
C THR A 325 20.67 -14.19 -25.16
N SER A 326 19.69 -13.40 -25.61
CA SER A 326 19.38 -12.06 -25.11
C SER A 326 18.24 -12.09 -24.11
N LEU A 327 18.27 -11.19 -23.12
CA LEU A 327 17.18 -11.01 -22.16
C LEU A 327 15.95 -10.37 -22.86
N ARG A 328 14.84 -11.12 -22.91
CA ARG A 328 13.56 -10.72 -23.53
C ARG A 328 12.59 -10.11 -22.54
N ALA A 329 12.60 -10.61 -21.30
CA ALA A 329 11.73 -10.15 -20.23
C ALA A 329 12.38 -10.44 -18.89
N LEU A 330 12.18 -9.54 -17.92
CA LEU A 330 12.64 -9.71 -16.56
C LEU A 330 11.45 -9.89 -15.62
N VAL A 331 11.44 -11.00 -14.90
CA VAL A 331 10.47 -11.28 -13.85
C VAL A 331 11.10 -10.95 -12.51
N TYR A 332 10.51 -10.04 -11.75
CA TYR A 332 11.00 -9.66 -10.43
C TYR A 332 10.02 -10.11 -9.35
N ILE A 333 10.53 -10.76 -8.30
CA ILE A 333 9.72 -11.15 -7.14
C ILE A 333 10.32 -10.46 -5.91
N ASP A 334 9.60 -9.48 -5.38
CA ASP A 334 9.97 -8.88 -4.09
C ASP A 334 9.58 -9.83 -2.96
N GLU A 335 10.48 -10.06 -2.02
CA GLU A 335 10.27 -10.96 -0.88
C GLU A 335 9.66 -12.32 -1.24
N VAL A 336 10.48 -13.22 -1.78
CA VAL A 336 10.09 -14.59 -2.16
C VAL A 336 9.86 -15.53 -0.95
N PHE A 337 9.93 -15.01 0.28
CA PHE A 337 9.71 -15.77 1.52
C PHE A 337 8.38 -16.54 1.48
N GLY A 338 8.45 -17.83 1.84
CA GLY A 338 7.30 -18.72 1.85
C GLY A 338 6.85 -19.25 0.48
N MET A 339 7.47 -18.80 -0.63
CA MET A 339 7.10 -19.25 -1.99
C MET A 339 7.95 -20.43 -2.48
N ILE A 340 9.22 -20.52 -2.06
CA ILE A 340 10.15 -21.64 -2.34
C ILE A 340 10.84 -22.16 -1.07
N PRO A 341 10.09 -22.57 -0.02
CA PRO A 341 10.68 -23.07 1.20
C PRO A 341 11.42 -24.40 0.98
N PRO A 342 12.44 -24.73 1.80
CA PRO A 342 13.01 -26.08 1.81
C PRO A 342 11.96 -27.15 2.20
N TYR A 343 12.22 -28.40 1.81
CA TYR A 343 11.39 -29.55 2.20
C TYR A 343 11.27 -29.65 3.74
N PRO A 344 10.11 -30.04 4.32
CA PRO A 344 8.93 -30.65 3.69
C PRO A 344 7.86 -29.71 3.11
N ARG A 345 7.95 -28.39 3.35
CA ARG A 345 6.93 -27.48 2.80
C ARG A 345 6.98 -27.44 1.27
N ASN A 346 5.81 -27.55 0.63
CA ASN A 346 5.66 -27.52 -0.81
C ASN A 346 4.44 -26.68 -1.23
N PRO A 347 4.48 -25.33 -1.08
CA PRO A 347 3.39 -24.47 -1.54
C PRO A 347 3.23 -24.56 -3.06
N PRO A 348 2.03 -24.25 -3.61
CA PRO A 348 1.75 -24.36 -5.04
C PRO A 348 2.67 -23.50 -5.92
N THR A 349 3.26 -22.44 -5.36
CA THR A 349 4.22 -21.56 -6.05
C THR A 349 5.60 -22.19 -6.26
N LYS A 350 5.96 -23.23 -5.50
CA LYS A 350 7.33 -23.73 -5.46
C LYS A 350 7.76 -24.38 -6.76
N GLU A 351 6.96 -25.31 -7.29
CA GLU A 351 7.28 -26.02 -8.54
C GLU A 351 7.39 -25.09 -9.75
N PRO A 352 6.45 -24.14 -9.98
CA PRO A 352 6.56 -23.16 -11.06
C PRO A 352 7.85 -22.31 -11.00
N ILE A 353 8.20 -21.77 -9.82
CA ILE A 353 9.43 -20.99 -9.64
C ILE A 353 10.66 -21.84 -9.95
N MET A 354 10.72 -23.06 -9.40
CA MET A 354 11.82 -23.99 -9.64
C MET A 354 11.96 -24.37 -11.11
N ARG A 355 10.84 -24.47 -11.85
CA ARG A 355 10.85 -24.74 -13.29
C ARG A 355 11.38 -23.55 -14.08
N LEU A 356 10.95 -22.34 -13.75
CA LEU A 356 11.46 -21.11 -14.37
C LEU A 356 12.97 -20.98 -14.14
N LEU A 357 13.47 -21.14 -12.91
CA LEU A 357 14.90 -21.09 -12.61
C LEU A 357 15.74 -22.11 -13.38
N LYS A 358 15.17 -23.26 -13.78
CA LYS A 358 15.89 -24.29 -14.53
C LYS A 358 15.83 -24.11 -16.05
N GLN A 359 14.70 -23.65 -16.57
CA GLN A 359 14.38 -23.73 -18.01
C GLN A 359 14.35 -22.35 -18.69
N ALA A 360 14.02 -21.29 -17.96
CA ALA A 360 13.74 -19.97 -18.55
C ALA A 360 14.97 -19.32 -19.21
N ARG A 361 16.17 -19.68 -18.76
CA ARG A 361 17.44 -19.26 -19.39
C ARG A 361 17.50 -19.53 -20.89
N ALA A 362 16.94 -20.64 -21.36
CA ALA A 362 16.99 -21.02 -22.78
C ALA A 362 16.12 -20.11 -23.66
N PHE A 363 15.12 -19.45 -23.07
CA PHE A 363 14.12 -18.63 -23.76
C PHE A 363 14.37 -17.13 -23.59
N GLY A 364 15.46 -16.74 -22.92
CA GLY A 364 15.76 -15.34 -22.63
C GLY A 364 14.83 -14.72 -21.58
N VAL A 365 14.22 -15.51 -20.69
CA VAL A 365 13.39 -15.00 -19.60
C VAL A 365 14.21 -15.05 -18.31
N GLY A 366 14.55 -13.88 -17.78
CA GLY A 366 15.31 -13.74 -16.55
C GLY A 366 14.39 -13.64 -15.33
N MET A 367 14.88 -14.11 -14.18
CA MET A 367 14.16 -13.99 -12.91
C MET A 367 15.09 -13.39 -11.87
N LEU A 368 14.65 -12.31 -11.24
CA LEU A 368 15.36 -11.65 -10.15
C LEU A 368 14.51 -11.76 -8.89
N ILE A 369 14.99 -12.51 -7.90
CA ILE A 369 14.27 -12.73 -6.64
C ILE A 369 14.95 -11.99 -5.50
N SER A 370 14.16 -11.39 -4.61
CA SER A 370 14.69 -10.80 -3.37
C SER A 370 14.15 -11.53 -2.14
N THR A 371 14.97 -11.68 -1.10
CA THR A 371 14.51 -12.20 0.20
C THR A 371 15.22 -11.52 1.36
N GLN A 372 14.51 -11.40 2.48
CA GLN A 372 15.09 -11.05 3.78
C GLN A 372 15.62 -12.27 4.54
N ASN A 373 15.08 -13.46 4.23
CA ASN A 373 15.34 -14.70 4.96
C ASN A 373 15.96 -15.73 4.02
N PRO A 374 17.31 -15.76 3.85
CA PRO A 374 17.98 -16.69 2.94
C PRO A 374 17.85 -18.15 3.40
N LYS A 375 17.72 -18.41 4.71
CA LYS A 375 17.53 -19.75 5.29
C LYS A 375 16.28 -20.47 4.77
N ASP A 376 15.25 -19.70 4.42
CA ASP A 376 13.94 -20.21 4.01
C ASP A 376 13.83 -20.38 2.49
N LEU A 377 14.97 -20.37 1.77
CA LEU A 377 15.03 -20.67 0.34
C LEU A 377 15.52 -22.10 0.08
N ASP A 378 14.85 -22.78 -0.85
CA ASP A 378 15.28 -24.07 -1.37
C ASP A 378 16.61 -23.91 -2.16
N TYR A 379 17.66 -24.55 -1.65
CA TYR A 379 19.01 -24.47 -2.23
C TYR A 379 19.08 -24.99 -3.66
N LYS A 380 18.21 -25.92 -4.06
CA LYS A 380 18.17 -26.43 -5.43
C LYS A 380 17.77 -25.34 -6.43
N GLY A 381 17.03 -24.33 -5.98
CA GLY A 381 16.69 -23.17 -6.80
C GLY A 381 17.89 -22.25 -6.95
N LEU A 382 18.56 -21.96 -5.84
CA LEU A 382 19.73 -21.08 -5.78
C LEU A 382 20.89 -21.54 -6.65
N SER A 383 21.11 -22.85 -6.79
CA SER A 383 22.20 -23.38 -7.63
C SER A 383 22.04 -23.07 -9.14
N ASN A 384 20.87 -22.61 -9.58
CA ASN A 384 20.63 -22.22 -10.98
C ASN A 384 20.77 -20.69 -11.19
N ILE A 385 21.12 -19.94 -10.15
CA ILE A 385 21.23 -18.47 -10.17
C ILE A 385 22.68 -18.07 -10.42
N GLY A 386 22.92 -17.35 -11.51
CA GLY A 386 24.25 -16.89 -11.92
C GLY A 386 24.67 -15.55 -11.31
N THR A 387 23.74 -14.71 -10.87
CA THR A 387 24.08 -13.41 -10.25
C THR A 387 23.58 -13.33 -8.81
N TRP A 388 24.47 -12.96 -7.89
CA TRP A 388 24.20 -12.82 -6.46
C TRP A 388 24.55 -11.42 -5.98
N PHE A 389 23.56 -10.73 -5.43
CA PHE A 389 23.72 -9.47 -4.73
C PHE A 389 23.53 -9.70 -3.24
N ILE A 390 24.62 -9.68 -2.48
CA ILE A 390 24.62 -9.99 -1.04
C ILE A 390 24.79 -8.69 -0.26
N GLY A 391 23.70 -8.23 0.34
CA GLY A 391 23.70 -7.10 1.27
C GLY A 391 23.96 -7.56 2.70
N LYS A 392 23.95 -6.61 3.62
CA LYS A 392 24.11 -6.88 5.07
C LYS A 392 23.12 -7.93 5.58
N LEU A 393 23.60 -8.92 6.33
CA LEU A 393 22.80 -10.01 6.92
C LEU A 393 22.59 -9.79 8.43
N GLN A 394 21.53 -10.38 9.00
CA GLN A 394 21.13 -10.15 10.40
C GLN A 394 21.78 -11.13 11.39
N THR A 395 21.95 -12.38 10.99
CA THR A 395 22.42 -13.46 11.87
C THR A 395 23.59 -14.23 11.24
N GLU A 396 24.44 -14.84 12.08
CA GLU A 396 25.52 -15.73 11.61
C GLU A 396 24.97 -16.92 10.82
N ASN A 397 23.83 -17.48 11.22
CA ASN A 397 23.20 -18.57 10.49
C ASN A 397 22.77 -18.15 9.07
N ASP A 398 22.28 -16.91 8.88
CA ASP A 398 21.96 -16.39 7.55
C ASP A 398 23.23 -16.28 6.70
N LYS A 399 24.34 -15.87 7.30
CA LYS A 399 25.65 -15.77 6.66
C LYS A 399 26.17 -17.14 6.24
N GLU A 400 26.22 -18.10 7.15
CA GLU A 400 26.60 -19.49 6.87
C GLU A 400 25.79 -20.05 5.71
N ARG A 401 24.47 -19.82 5.70
CA ARG A 401 23.60 -20.30 4.63
C ARG A 401 23.94 -19.70 3.26
N VAL A 402 24.25 -18.40 3.21
CA VAL A 402 24.66 -17.74 1.97
C VAL A 402 25.99 -18.29 1.48
N LEU A 403 26.96 -18.51 2.38
CA LEU A 403 28.26 -19.08 2.04
C LEU A 403 28.15 -20.53 1.54
N GLU A 404 27.30 -21.36 2.15
CA GLU A 404 26.98 -22.70 1.63
C GLU A 404 26.39 -22.61 0.21
N GLY A 405 25.45 -21.69 -0.01
CA GLY A 405 24.83 -21.47 -1.31
C GLY A 405 25.86 -21.10 -2.39
N LEU A 406 26.77 -20.19 -2.06
CA LEU A 406 27.88 -19.80 -2.92
C LEU A 406 28.86 -20.94 -3.19
N ASP A 407 29.22 -21.74 -2.16
CA ASP A 407 30.13 -22.88 -2.32
C ASP A 407 29.54 -23.94 -3.24
N THR A 408 28.23 -24.18 -3.12
CA THR A 408 27.51 -25.14 -3.99
C THR A 408 27.35 -24.63 -5.42
N ALA A 409 27.30 -23.31 -5.61
CA ALA A 409 27.26 -22.66 -6.92
C ALA A 409 28.63 -22.56 -7.61
N ARG A 410 29.71 -23.06 -6.97
CA ARG A 410 31.04 -23.06 -7.58
C ARG A 410 31.10 -24.02 -8.76
N ASP A 411 31.26 -23.45 -9.94
CA ASP A 411 31.82 -24.19 -11.07
C ASP A 411 33.33 -24.38 -10.86
N ALA A 412 33.87 -25.49 -11.38
CA ALA A 412 35.28 -25.89 -11.27
C ALA A 412 36.28 -24.82 -11.81
N THR A 413 35.78 -23.77 -12.46
CA THR A 413 36.51 -22.66 -13.06
C THR A 413 36.51 -21.38 -12.24
N SER A 414 35.60 -21.22 -11.25
CA SER A 414 35.51 -20.00 -10.43
C SER A 414 36.37 -20.10 -9.16
N ALA A 415 37.41 -19.26 -9.07
CA ALA A 415 38.25 -19.14 -7.88
C ALA A 415 37.57 -18.29 -6.78
N LEU A 416 36.31 -18.58 -6.44
CA LEU A 416 35.59 -17.87 -5.39
C LEU A 416 36.24 -18.12 -4.03
N ASN A 417 36.86 -17.09 -3.44
CA ASN A 417 37.44 -17.16 -2.11
C ASN A 417 36.36 -16.88 -1.05
N ILE A 418 35.80 -17.96 -0.49
CA ILE A 418 34.74 -17.90 0.53
C ILE A 418 35.17 -17.10 1.76
N GLY A 419 36.43 -17.21 2.18
CA GLY A 419 36.95 -16.44 3.32
C GLY A 419 36.93 -14.93 3.07
N MET A 420 37.27 -14.50 1.85
CA MET A 420 37.18 -13.09 1.47
C MET A 420 35.71 -12.60 1.47
N VAL A 421 34.78 -13.42 0.98
CA VAL A 421 33.35 -13.07 0.99
C VAL A 421 32.81 -12.97 2.42
N ASP A 422 33.22 -13.89 3.30
CA ASP A 422 32.87 -13.89 4.73
C ASP A 422 33.28 -12.59 5.43
N ASP A 423 34.52 -12.15 5.20
CA ASP A 423 35.07 -10.90 5.75
C ASP A 423 34.33 -9.66 5.20
N LEU A 424 34.01 -9.66 3.91
CA LEU A 424 33.26 -8.57 3.27
C LEU A 424 31.84 -8.45 3.83
N ILE A 425 31.12 -9.58 4.00
CA ILE A 425 29.73 -9.57 4.51
C ILE A 425 29.66 -8.91 5.89
N THR A 426 30.64 -9.19 6.74
CA THR A 426 30.69 -8.69 8.12
C THR A 426 30.77 -7.16 8.19
N ASN A 427 31.43 -6.53 7.21
CA ASN A 427 31.70 -5.08 7.20
C ASN A 427 30.74 -4.27 6.31
N LEU A 428 29.72 -4.90 5.72
CA LEU A 428 28.78 -4.24 4.81
C LEU A 428 27.99 -3.10 5.47
N ARG A 429 27.98 -1.93 4.81
CA ARG A 429 27.12 -0.79 5.16
C ARG A 429 25.76 -0.88 4.42
N PRO A 430 24.72 -0.17 4.89
CA PRO A 430 23.46 -0.08 4.13
C PRO A 430 23.71 0.42 2.70
N ARG A 431 22.98 -0.16 1.73
CA ARG A 431 23.05 0.11 0.28
C ARG A 431 24.36 -0.34 -0.39
N GLN A 432 25.24 -1.03 0.34
CA GLN A 432 26.38 -1.75 -0.21
C GLN A 432 26.04 -3.23 -0.38
N PHE A 433 26.57 -3.81 -1.46
CA PHE A 433 26.35 -5.19 -1.83
C PHE A 433 27.65 -5.79 -2.33
N ILE A 434 27.84 -7.06 -2.03
CA ILE A 434 28.78 -7.90 -2.75
C ILE A 434 28.05 -8.39 -3.99
N LEU A 435 28.55 -8.03 -5.18
CA LEU A 435 28.10 -8.55 -6.45
C LEU A 435 29.00 -9.71 -6.86
N HIS A 436 28.44 -10.91 -6.92
CA HIS A 436 29.07 -12.06 -7.54
C HIS A 436 28.29 -12.45 -8.80
N ASN A 437 28.98 -12.52 -9.94
CA ASN A 437 28.39 -12.89 -11.22
C ASN A 437 29.24 -14.01 -11.85
N VAL A 438 28.64 -15.18 -12.09
CA VAL A 438 29.36 -16.36 -12.60
C VAL A 438 29.95 -16.16 -14.01
N HIS A 439 29.45 -15.17 -14.76
CA HIS A 439 29.93 -14.84 -16.09
C HIS A 439 31.13 -13.87 -16.09
N GLU A 440 31.49 -13.32 -14.93
CA GLU A 440 32.55 -12.32 -14.78
C GLU A 440 33.65 -12.78 -13.81
N GLU A 441 34.88 -12.89 -14.33
CA GLU A 441 36.07 -13.27 -13.56
C GLU A 441 36.48 -12.22 -12.52
N GLU A 442 36.08 -10.96 -12.69
CA GLU A 442 36.41 -9.86 -11.78
C GLU A 442 35.56 -9.84 -10.50
N THR A 443 34.60 -10.76 -10.35
CA THR A 443 33.72 -10.86 -9.17
C THR A 443 34.18 -11.95 -8.20
N PRO A 444 33.90 -11.83 -6.88
CA PRO A 444 33.02 -10.88 -6.23
C PRO A 444 33.61 -9.46 -6.10
N ILE A 445 32.79 -8.44 -6.36
CA ILE A 445 33.13 -7.02 -6.14
C ILE A 445 32.27 -6.42 -5.04
N LEU A 446 32.83 -5.49 -4.26
CA LEU A 446 32.07 -4.67 -3.34
C LEU A 446 31.58 -3.42 -4.08
N MET A 447 30.27 -3.17 -4.06
CA MET A 447 29.66 -2.04 -4.73
C MET A 447 28.67 -1.29 -3.85
N GLN A 448 28.49 0.00 -4.14
CA GLN A 448 27.40 0.80 -3.60
C GLN A 448 26.43 1.11 -4.73
N THR A 449 25.14 0.90 -4.45
CA THR A 449 24.07 1.19 -5.41
C THR A 449 23.97 2.68 -5.70
N ARG A 450 23.67 3.01 -6.97
CA ARG A 450 23.34 4.39 -7.35
C ARG A 450 22.05 4.84 -6.69
N TRP A 451 21.83 6.15 -6.67
CA TRP A 451 20.52 6.70 -6.30
C TRP A 451 19.45 6.26 -7.31
N ALA A 452 18.29 5.83 -6.83
CA ALA A 452 17.16 5.44 -7.67
C ALA A 452 16.48 6.68 -8.28
N MET A 453 16.09 6.61 -9.55
CA MET A 453 15.31 7.68 -10.21
C MET A 453 13.92 7.83 -9.59
N SER A 454 13.36 6.71 -9.12
CA SER A 454 12.07 6.62 -8.47
C SER A 454 12.14 7.05 -7.01
N TYR A 455 11.15 7.83 -6.54
CA TYR A 455 11.04 8.23 -5.14
C TYR A 455 10.59 7.06 -4.25
N LEU A 456 11.52 6.55 -3.43
CA LEU A 456 11.31 5.39 -2.57
C LEU A 456 10.65 5.76 -1.24
N ARG A 457 9.34 6.00 -1.26
CA ARG A 457 8.57 6.47 -0.09
C ARG A 457 8.07 5.37 0.85
N GLY A 458 8.31 4.11 0.51
CA GLY A 458 7.72 2.93 1.15
C GLY A 458 6.40 2.49 0.49
N PRO A 459 5.64 1.55 1.07
CA PRO A 459 4.49 0.95 0.41
C PRO A 459 3.37 1.96 0.13
N LEU A 460 2.84 1.96 -1.09
CA LEU A 460 1.70 2.82 -1.46
C LEU A 460 0.38 2.26 -0.93
N THR A 461 -0.49 3.16 -0.47
CA THR A 461 -1.84 2.77 -0.06
C THR A 461 -2.73 2.51 -1.28
N ARG A 462 -3.85 1.79 -1.08
CA ARG A 462 -4.82 1.57 -2.17
C ARG A 462 -5.38 2.87 -2.76
N ASP A 463 -5.57 3.90 -1.94
CA ASP A 463 -6.04 5.21 -2.42
C ASP A 463 -4.98 5.93 -3.27
N GLN A 464 -3.70 5.79 -2.90
CA GLN A 464 -2.58 6.28 -3.69
C GLN A 464 -2.47 5.54 -5.04
N ILE A 465 -2.61 4.21 -5.03
CA ILE A 465 -2.66 3.40 -6.26
C ILE A 465 -3.85 3.81 -7.14
N SER A 466 -5.02 4.04 -6.54
CA SER A 466 -6.24 4.51 -7.20
C SER A 466 -6.03 5.85 -7.91
N LYS A 467 -5.30 6.78 -7.27
CA LYS A 467 -4.90 8.05 -7.90
C LYS A 467 -3.94 7.84 -9.06
N LEU A 468 -2.89 7.01 -8.88
CA LEU A 468 -1.91 6.72 -9.94
C LEU A 468 -2.54 6.07 -11.17
N MET A 469 -3.48 5.14 -10.95
CA MET A 469 -4.12 4.35 -12.00
C MET A 469 -5.42 4.95 -12.53
N ALA A 470 -5.86 6.11 -12.05
CA ALA A 470 -7.14 6.73 -12.43
C ALA A 470 -7.31 6.85 -13.95
N ASN A 471 -6.31 7.39 -14.65
CA ASN A 471 -6.35 7.57 -16.10
C ASN A 471 -6.46 6.24 -16.85
N GLN A 472 -5.69 5.23 -16.44
CA GLN A 472 -5.73 3.93 -17.10
C GLN A 472 -7.04 3.19 -16.82
N ARG A 473 -7.54 3.22 -15.57
CA ARG A 473 -8.84 2.62 -15.22
C ARG A 473 -10.00 3.23 -16.02
N GLY A 474 -9.97 4.54 -16.27
CA GLY A 474 -10.97 5.21 -17.11
C GLY A 474 -11.02 4.66 -18.53
N VAL A 475 -9.86 4.29 -19.10
CA VAL A 475 -9.77 3.66 -20.43
C VAL A 475 -10.29 2.22 -20.40
N TYR A 476 -10.01 1.43 -19.35
CA TYR A 476 -10.51 0.05 -19.24
C TYR A 476 -12.03 -0.05 -19.12
N GLN A 477 -12.71 0.97 -18.59
CA GLN A 477 -14.18 1.00 -18.51
C GLN A 477 -14.86 1.23 -19.88
N GLN A 478 -14.09 1.51 -20.93
CA GLN A 478 -14.55 1.58 -22.33
C GLN A 478 -13.78 0.57 -23.19
N PRO A 479 -14.17 -0.72 -23.24
CA PRO A 479 -13.43 -1.71 -24.00
C PRO A 479 -13.63 -1.48 -25.51
N GLN A 480 -12.67 -0.84 -26.17
CA GLN A 480 -12.41 -1.18 -27.57
C GLN A 480 -11.72 -2.54 -27.57
N ALA A 481 -12.32 -3.50 -28.27
CA ALA A 481 -11.84 -4.86 -28.37
C ALA A 481 -10.35 -4.89 -28.76
N TYR A 482 -9.50 -5.41 -27.87
CA TYR A 482 -8.11 -5.68 -28.21
C TYR A 482 -8.08 -6.68 -29.37
N PRO A 483 -7.46 -6.34 -30.52
CA PRO A 483 -7.28 -7.32 -31.58
C PRO A 483 -6.42 -8.45 -31.04
N SER A 484 -6.90 -9.68 -31.23
CA SER A 484 -6.17 -10.91 -30.96
C SER A 484 -4.78 -10.83 -31.61
N TYR A 485 -3.72 -10.92 -30.80
CA TYR A 485 -2.34 -11.02 -31.28
C TYR A 485 -2.21 -12.13 -32.33
N LEU A 486 -1.95 -11.74 -33.57
CA LEU A 486 -1.31 -12.60 -34.55
C LEU A 486 0.20 -12.60 -34.23
N PRO A 487 0.89 -13.75 -34.31
CA PRO A 487 2.33 -13.78 -34.16
C PRO A 487 3.00 -12.95 -35.27
N PRO A 488 4.20 -12.37 -35.03
CA PRO A 488 4.93 -11.67 -36.07
C PRO A 488 5.17 -12.62 -37.25
N ALA A 489 4.82 -12.16 -38.45
CA ALA A 489 5.02 -12.92 -39.68
C ALA A 489 6.48 -13.36 -39.77
N SER A 490 6.70 -14.68 -39.84
CA SER A 490 7.99 -15.28 -40.14
C SER A 490 8.49 -14.73 -41.47
N GLY A 491 9.64 -14.05 -41.43
CA GLY A 491 10.33 -13.57 -42.62
C GLY A 491 10.69 -14.75 -43.53
N GLY A 492 10.26 -14.67 -44.79
CA GLY A 492 10.66 -15.64 -45.81
C GLY A 492 9.81 -15.52 -47.08
N GLY A 493 10.29 -14.76 -48.06
CA GLY A 493 9.69 -14.73 -49.39
C GLY A 493 10.23 -13.63 -50.30
N VAL A 494 11.41 -13.86 -50.87
CA VAL A 494 11.96 -13.07 -51.98
C VAL A 494 11.14 -13.35 -53.26
N ALA A 495 10.65 -12.31 -53.92
CA ALA A 495 10.23 -12.33 -55.34
C ALA A 495 10.16 -10.87 -55.89
N PRO A 496 10.18 -10.61 -57.22
CA PRO A 496 11.27 -9.90 -57.89
C PRO A 496 10.88 -8.51 -58.44
N ALA A 497 11.91 -7.86 -59.01
CA ALA A 497 11.93 -6.54 -59.64
C ALA A 497 10.77 -6.23 -60.61
N GLY A 498 10.32 -4.98 -60.56
CA GLY A 498 9.50 -4.30 -61.57
C GLY A 498 9.74 -2.79 -61.46
N GLY A 499 10.36 -2.21 -62.48
CA GLY A 499 11.02 -0.90 -62.42
C GLY A 499 10.13 0.32 -62.61
N GLY A 500 10.73 1.47 -62.30
CA GLY A 500 10.52 2.73 -63.04
C GLY A 500 10.08 3.92 -62.20
N GLY A 501 11.01 4.87 -61.98
CA GLY A 501 10.66 6.27 -61.71
C GLY A 501 11.48 6.95 -60.63
N VAL A 502 12.63 7.53 -61.01
CA VAL A 502 13.34 8.58 -60.24
C VAL A 502 12.81 9.94 -60.72
N PRO A 503 12.54 10.90 -59.83
CA PRO A 503 13.50 11.99 -59.66
C PRO A 503 13.77 12.38 -58.19
N SER A 504 15.06 12.36 -57.88
CA SER A 504 15.87 13.34 -57.13
C SER A 504 15.20 14.41 -56.26
N GLY A 505 15.64 14.45 -54.99
CA GLY A 505 16.32 15.64 -54.44
C GLY A 505 15.52 16.48 -53.43
N GLY A 506 15.88 16.39 -52.15
CA GLY A 506 15.49 17.37 -51.14
C GLY A 506 15.50 16.81 -49.72
N GLN A 507 16.60 16.99 -49.00
CA GLN A 507 16.66 16.84 -47.55
C GLN A 507 15.69 17.85 -46.90
N ALA A 508 14.85 17.39 -45.97
CA ALA A 508 14.10 18.25 -45.08
C ALA A 508 14.42 17.84 -43.64
N GLU A 509 15.14 18.70 -42.94
CA GLU A 509 15.32 18.69 -41.49
C GLU A 509 13.99 19.03 -40.79
N PRO A 510 13.72 18.54 -39.56
CA PRO A 510 12.54 18.93 -38.80
C PRO A 510 12.71 20.35 -38.22
N ALA A 511 11.71 21.20 -38.47
CA ALA A 511 11.66 22.57 -37.99
C ALA A 511 11.45 22.67 -36.46
N LEU A 512 12.31 23.47 -35.82
CA LEU A 512 12.18 23.95 -34.44
C LEU A 512 11.08 25.01 -34.34
N VAL A 513 10.28 24.97 -33.28
CA VAL A 513 9.26 25.97 -32.96
C VAL A 513 9.89 27.05 -32.08
N ASP A 514 9.92 28.28 -32.59
CA ASP A 514 10.45 29.50 -31.97
C ASP A 514 9.59 30.01 -30.81
N TYR A 515 10.23 30.38 -29.69
CA TYR A 515 9.66 31.23 -28.65
C TYR A 515 10.18 32.67 -28.79
N PRO A 516 9.35 33.71 -28.58
CA PRO A 516 9.79 35.10 -28.69
C PRO A 516 10.66 35.56 -27.50
N PRO A 517 11.61 36.49 -27.72
CA PRO A 517 12.63 36.88 -26.74
C PRO A 517 12.15 37.95 -25.73
N PRO A 518 12.75 38.05 -24.53
CA PRO A 518 12.44 39.09 -23.55
C PRO A 518 13.27 40.37 -23.81
N GLY A 519 12.58 41.51 -23.91
CA GLY A 519 13.17 42.84 -23.98
C GLY A 519 13.15 43.55 -22.62
N ALA A 520 14.28 44.13 -22.24
CA ALA A 520 14.56 44.74 -20.94
C ALA A 520 14.08 46.20 -20.80
N GLY A 521 13.72 46.57 -19.56
CA GLY A 521 14.29 47.75 -18.91
C GLY A 521 13.34 48.90 -18.51
N ARG A 522 13.15 49.08 -17.19
CA ARG A 522 13.45 50.35 -16.50
C ARG A 522 13.62 50.14 -14.98
N ALA A 523 14.74 50.67 -14.49
CA ALA A 523 15.14 50.84 -13.08
C ALA A 523 14.07 51.60 -12.27
N GLY A 524 13.99 51.55 -10.94
CA GLY A 524 14.81 50.97 -9.89
C GLY A 524 14.60 51.82 -8.63
N THR A 525 14.34 51.21 -7.47
CA THR A 525 14.57 51.81 -6.14
C THR A 525 14.58 50.70 -5.10
N VAL A 526 15.64 50.68 -4.30
CA VAL A 526 15.91 49.78 -3.17
C VAL A 526 15.03 50.16 -1.97
N PRO A 527 14.47 49.21 -1.20
CA PRO A 527 14.18 49.42 0.22
C PRO A 527 15.22 48.73 1.11
N PRO A 528 15.60 49.36 2.24
CA PRO A 528 16.61 48.85 3.15
C PRO A 528 16.07 47.72 4.04
N THR A 529 17.02 46.91 4.49
CA THR A 529 16.94 45.93 5.58
C THR A 529 16.23 46.44 6.82
N TYR A 530 15.34 45.64 7.41
CA TYR A 530 14.92 45.79 8.80
C TYR A 530 15.11 44.49 9.59
N SER A 531 15.95 44.64 10.60
CA SER A 531 16.22 43.75 11.74
C SER A 531 15.00 43.55 12.63
N GLY A 532 14.93 42.38 13.27
CA GLY A 532 13.85 41.97 14.15
C GLY A 532 13.61 42.86 15.38
N GLY A 533 12.35 42.87 15.78
CA GLY A 533 11.84 43.38 17.05
C GLY A 533 10.35 43.07 17.14
N ALA A 534 9.95 42.27 18.13
CA ALA A 534 8.55 41.93 18.38
C ALA A 534 7.72 43.20 18.66
N PRO A 535 6.49 43.36 18.13
CA PRO A 535 5.64 44.48 18.50
C PRO A 535 4.95 44.21 19.85
N ASP A 536 5.14 45.19 20.71
CA ASP A 536 4.53 45.38 22.02
C ASP A 536 3.00 45.49 21.91
N THR A 537 2.27 44.64 22.63
CA THR A 537 0.80 44.66 22.70
C THR A 537 0.34 45.76 23.65
N GLY A 538 0.27 47.00 23.16
CA GLY A 538 -0.42 48.11 23.82
C GLY A 538 -1.89 48.20 23.35
N PRO A 539 -2.86 48.52 24.24
CA PRO A 539 -4.25 48.70 23.84
C PRO A 539 -4.41 49.93 22.94
N LEU A 540 -5.00 49.74 21.76
CA LEU A 540 -5.40 50.82 20.86
C LEU A 540 -6.41 51.74 21.58
N SER A 541 -6.08 53.03 21.65
CA SER A 541 -6.95 54.06 22.24
C SER A 541 -8.21 54.29 21.38
N PRO A 542 -9.37 54.63 21.98
CA PRO A 542 -10.61 54.82 21.23
C PRO A 542 -10.56 56.09 20.36
N ALA A 543 -11.10 55.99 19.14
CA ALA A 543 -11.22 57.11 18.21
C ALA A 543 -12.20 58.17 18.74
N VAL A 544 -11.81 59.44 18.61
CA VAL A 544 -12.67 60.62 18.87
C VAL A 544 -13.70 60.73 17.73
N PRO A 545 -15.00 60.97 18.00
CA PRO A 545 -15.99 61.08 16.94
C PRO A 545 -15.74 62.32 16.07
N ALA A 546 -15.65 62.11 14.75
CA ALA A 546 -15.59 63.17 13.77
C ALA A 546 -16.93 63.95 13.74
N SER A 547 -16.83 65.28 13.70
CA SER A 547 -17.96 66.22 13.61
C SER A 547 -18.80 66.00 12.34
N ALA A 548 -20.13 66.10 12.48
CA ALA A 548 -21.10 65.87 11.41
C ALA A 548 -20.95 66.85 10.22
N PRO A 549 -21.07 66.37 8.97
CA PRO A 549 -21.14 67.24 7.80
C PRO A 549 -22.50 67.95 7.75
N THR A 550 -22.47 69.28 7.63
CA THR A 550 -23.66 70.13 7.46
C THR A 550 -23.97 70.28 5.98
N GLY A 551 -25.17 69.86 5.54
CA GLY A 551 -25.68 70.10 4.19
C GLY A 551 -26.18 68.87 3.43
N ARG A 552 -27.16 68.12 3.98
CA ARG A 552 -27.89 67.08 3.23
C ARG A 552 -29.40 67.34 3.36
N ASP A 553 -30.14 67.30 2.25
CA ASP A 553 -31.61 67.47 2.21
C ASP A 553 -32.31 66.37 3.03
N GLU A 554 -33.23 66.76 3.93
CA GLU A 554 -33.98 65.83 4.79
C GLU A 554 -34.89 64.85 4.00
N SER A 555 -35.23 65.16 2.74
CA SER A 555 -36.08 64.33 1.90
C SER A 555 -35.38 63.12 1.26
N ASP A 556 -34.10 62.91 1.54
CA ASP A 556 -33.22 61.99 0.80
C ASP A 556 -32.55 60.91 1.68
N ILE A 557 -33.09 60.67 2.88
CA ILE A 557 -32.59 59.68 3.86
C ILE A 557 -33.34 58.35 3.68
N PRO A 558 -32.65 57.20 3.49
CA PRO A 558 -33.31 55.89 3.44
C PRO A 558 -34.08 55.57 4.74
N PRO A 559 -35.31 55.02 4.66
CA PRO A 559 -36.10 54.70 5.85
C PRO A 559 -35.35 53.80 6.83
N GLY A 560 -35.29 54.18 8.11
CA GLY A 560 -34.61 53.43 9.17
C GLY A 560 -33.10 53.68 9.28
N PHE A 561 -32.55 54.63 8.53
CA PHE A 561 -31.15 55.01 8.58
C PHE A 561 -30.95 56.49 8.97
N SER A 562 -29.80 56.78 9.58
CA SER A 562 -29.38 58.12 10.01
C SER A 562 -28.03 58.49 9.39
N PRO A 563 -27.83 59.73 8.91
CA PRO A 563 -26.51 60.21 8.48
C PRO A 563 -25.57 60.48 9.66
N ILE A 564 -26.08 60.49 10.89
CA ILE A 564 -25.31 60.67 12.11
C ILE A 564 -25.09 59.27 12.73
N PRO A 565 -23.83 58.86 12.98
CA PRO A 565 -23.55 57.59 13.64
C PRO A 565 -24.11 57.59 15.07
N PRO A 566 -24.63 56.46 15.57
CA PRO A 566 -25.20 56.41 16.90
C PRO A 566 -24.14 56.63 17.98
N VAL A 567 -24.51 57.41 19.01
CA VAL A 567 -23.64 57.67 20.15
C VAL A 567 -23.62 56.44 21.05
N LEU A 568 -22.48 55.75 21.08
CA LEU A 568 -22.29 54.53 21.87
C LEU A 568 -21.34 54.79 23.06
N PRO A 569 -21.57 54.14 24.22
CA PRO A 569 -20.65 54.22 25.35
C PRO A 569 -19.25 53.71 24.97
N SER A 570 -18.19 54.28 25.56
CA SER A 570 -16.80 53.86 25.32
C SER A 570 -16.50 52.40 25.68
N SER A 571 -17.39 51.75 26.44
CA SER A 571 -17.32 50.33 26.79
C SER A 571 -17.78 49.39 25.68
N VAL A 572 -18.38 49.92 24.60
CA VAL A 572 -18.91 49.15 23.47
C VAL A 572 -17.95 49.31 22.30
N HIS A 573 -17.23 48.23 21.96
CA HIS A 573 -16.32 48.23 20.82
C HIS A 573 -17.11 48.17 19.51
N GLN A 574 -16.62 48.90 18.51
CA GLN A 574 -17.21 48.97 17.18
C GLN A 574 -16.17 48.59 16.14
N TYR A 575 -16.63 47.87 15.12
CA TYR A 575 -15.82 47.35 14.02
C TYR A 575 -16.57 47.59 12.73
N TYR A 576 -15.86 47.94 11.66
CA TYR A 576 -16.43 48.18 10.34
C TYR A 576 -15.92 47.12 9.38
N LEU A 577 -16.84 46.45 8.67
CA LEU A 577 -16.44 45.53 7.62
C LEU A 577 -16.06 46.34 6.36
N PRO A 578 -15.01 45.90 5.64
CA PRO A 578 -14.63 46.52 4.38
C PRO A 578 -15.68 46.25 3.28
N THR A 579 -15.77 47.15 2.31
CA THR A 579 -16.54 46.92 1.08
C THR A 579 -15.69 46.14 0.09
N GLU A 580 -16.04 44.88 -0.17
CA GLU A 580 -15.32 44.02 -1.12
C GLU A 580 -15.94 44.08 -2.52
N TYR A 581 -17.23 44.39 -2.60
CA TYR A 581 -17.95 44.53 -3.86
C TYR A 581 -18.16 45.99 -4.21
N THR A 582 -17.83 46.33 -5.45
CA THR A 582 -18.29 47.56 -6.08
C THR A 582 -19.81 47.51 -6.30
N VAL A 583 -20.44 48.69 -6.42
CA VAL A 583 -21.89 48.80 -6.68
C VAL A 583 -22.27 48.02 -7.96
N GLU A 584 -21.43 48.11 -9.00
CA GLU A 584 -21.62 47.41 -10.27
C GLU A 584 -21.54 45.89 -10.12
N GLN A 585 -20.63 45.38 -9.28
CA GLN A 585 -20.55 43.95 -8.98
C GLN A 585 -21.76 43.47 -8.17
N ALA A 586 -22.21 44.25 -7.20
CA ALA A 586 -23.39 43.94 -6.39
C ALA A 586 -24.68 43.89 -7.25
N ILE A 587 -24.84 44.81 -8.22
CA ILE A 587 -25.95 44.80 -9.17
C ILE A 587 -25.90 43.56 -10.08
N ARG A 588 -24.72 43.18 -10.59
CA ARG A 588 -24.56 41.96 -11.39
C ARG A 588 -24.93 40.70 -10.59
N GLN A 589 -24.57 40.65 -9.32
CA GLN A 589 -24.98 39.57 -8.44
C GLN A 589 -26.49 39.55 -8.26
N TRP A 590 -27.13 40.70 -8.06
CA TRP A 590 -28.58 40.81 -7.99
C TRP A 590 -29.30 40.36 -9.28
N GLU A 591 -28.79 40.71 -10.46
CA GLU A 591 -29.33 40.23 -11.75
C GLU A 591 -29.24 38.71 -11.86
N ASN A 592 -28.12 38.13 -11.40
CA ASN A 592 -27.92 36.69 -11.36
C ASN A 592 -28.88 36.00 -10.36
N TRP A 593 -29.09 36.59 -9.19
CA TRP A 593 -29.96 36.04 -8.13
C TRP A 593 -31.44 36.11 -8.50
N THR A 594 -31.90 37.26 -9.01
CA THR A 594 -33.30 37.50 -9.34
C THR A 594 -33.69 37.03 -10.74
N ARG A 595 -32.70 36.75 -11.59
CA ARG A 595 -32.86 36.48 -13.04
C ARG A 595 -33.63 37.58 -13.77
N GLN A 596 -33.64 38.80 -13.22
CA GLN A 596 -34.26 39.98 -13.82
C GLN A 596 -33.18 40.94 -14.33
N PRO A 597 -33.33 41.51 -15.53
CA PRO A 597 -32.38 42.51 -16.03
C PRO A 597 -32.54 43.85 -15.29
N ALA A 598 -31.43 44.44 -14.87
CA ALA A 598 -31.39 45.77 -14.26
C ALA A 598 -31.32 46.85 -15.37
N ILE A 599 -32.48 47.20 -15.94
CA ILE A 599 -32.58 48.06 -17.13
C ILE A 599 -32.51 49.56 -16.77
N ASN A 600 -33.17 49.97 -15.68
CA ASN A 600 -33.19 51.35 -15.20
C ASN A 600 -32.56 51.45 -13.81
N VAL A 601 -31.22 51.55 -13.75
CA VAL A 601 -30.47 51.66 -12.48
C VAL A 601 -30.15 53.12 -12.17
N GLU A 602 -30.77 53.65 -11.12
CA GLU A 602 -30.37 54.92 -10.52
C GLU A 602 -29.39 54.65 -9.38
N THR A 603 -28.11 54.94 -9.62
CA THR A 603 -27.05 54.79 -8.60
C THR A 603 -26.94 56.03 -7.73
N HIS A 604 -27.70 56.04 -6.64
CA HIS A 604 -27.34 56.87 -5.50
C HIS A 604 -26.20 56.13 -4.80
N ARG A 605 -24.93 56.43 -5.12
CA ARG A 605 -23.75 55.73 -4.55
C ARG A 605 -23.65 55.91 -3.02
N ARG A 606 -24.55 55.29 -2.27
CA ARG A 606 -24.74 55.48 -0.83
C ARG A 606 -24.41 54.18 -0.12
N LEU A 607 -23.49 54.30 0.82
CA LEU A 607 -23.09 53.24 1.72
C LEU A 607 -24.04 53.23 2.92
N LEU A 608 -24.63 52.08 3.22
CA LEU A 608 -25.47 51.84 4.39
C LEU A 608 -24.77 50.86 5.32
N TYR A 609 -24.76 51.14 6.62
CA TYR A 609 -24.23 50.24 7.63
C TYR A 609 -25.35 49.71 8.54
N ARG A 610 -25.43 48.38 8.67
CA ARG A 610 -26.31 47.71 9.64
C ARG A 610 -25.51 47.11 10.80
N PRO A 611 -25.96 47.25 12.06
CA PRO A 611 -25.25 46.69 13.20
C PRO A 611 -25.50 45.18 13.32
N SER A 612 -24.45 44.41 13.58
CA SER A 612 -24.48 43.01 14.01
C SER A 612 -23.69 42.85 15.32
N LEU A 613 -24.06 41.92 16.19
CA LEU A 613 -23.19 41.53 17.29
C LEU A 613 -22.17 40.50 16.79
N LEU A 614 -20.89 40.84 16.90
CA LEU A 614 -19.77 39.95 16.60
C LEU A 614 -19.15 39.47 17.90
N ALA A 615 -18.92 38.16 18.00
CA ALA A 615 -18.19 37.56 19.11
C ALA A 615 -17.24 36.47 18.60
N GLN A 616 -16.03 36.43 19.13
CA GLN A 616 -15.06 35.37 18.89
C GLN A 616 -14.35 35.00 20.18
N VAL A 617 -14.27 33.70 20.45
CA VAL A 617 -13.77 33.15 21.72
C VAL A 617 -12.78 32.03 21.42
N HIS A 618 -11.60 32.09 22.02
CA HIS A 618 -10.67 30.96 22.08
C HIS A 618 -10.94 30.17 23.35
N VAL A 619 -11.23 28.89 23.20
CA VAL A 619 -11.54 27.98 24.30
C VAL A 619 -10.43 26.95 24.40
N ARG A 620 -9.79 26.87 25.57
CA ARG A 620 -8.77 25.86 25.84
C ARG A 620 -9.34 24.74 26.70
N TYR A 621 -9.25 23.53 26.19
CA TYR A 621 -9.58 22.29 26.89
C TYR A 621 -8.30 21.69 27.46
N SER A 622 -8.36 21.19 28.69
CA SER A 622 -7.23 20.51 29.32
C SER A 622 -7.70 19.30 30.10
N HIS A 623 -7.00 18.18 29.94
CA HIS A 623 -7.30 16.96 30.69
C HIS A 623 -6.04 16.45 31.39
N ARG A 624 -6.06 16.47 32.73
CA ARG A 624 -4.87 16.23 33.56
C ARG A 624 -4.35 14.80 33.49
N ALA A 625 -5.22 13.80 33.33
CA ALA A 625 -4.81 12.39 33.32
C ALA A 625 -4.18 11.96 31.98
N SER A 626 -4.56 12.60 30.87
CA SER A 626 -3.90 12.39 29.57
C SER A 626 -2.72 13.35 29.35
N GLY A 627 -2.64 14.44 30.12
CA GLY A 627 -1.61 15.48 29.95
C GLY A 627 -1.79 16.33 28.69
N THR A 628 -2.96 16.28 28.05
CA THR A 628 -3.21 16.91 26.76
C THR A 628 -3.95 18.24 26.90
N THR A 629 -3.70 19.14 25.95
CA THR A 629 -4.40 20.42 25.82
C THR A 629 -4.84 20.64 24.38
N HIS A 630 -6.03 21.20 24.18
CA HIS A 630 -6.58 21.53 22.86
C HIS A 630 -7.17 22.93 22.90
N ALA A 631 -7.10 23.67 21.80
CA ALA A 631 -7.69 24.98 21.68
C ALA A 631 -8.59 25.03 20.45
N GLU A 632 -9.81 25.51 20.63
CA GLU A 632 -10.77 25.68 19.55
C GLU A 632 -11.26 27.14 19.55
N THR A 633 -11.54 27.66 18.35
CA THR A 633 -12.07 29.01 18.18
C THR A 633 -13.54 28.93 17.82
N TYR A 634 -14.37 29.61 18.60
CA TYR A 634 -15.80 29.76 18.33
C TYR A 634 -16.07 31.20 17.93
N ALA A 635 -16.70 31.40 16.77
CA ALA A 635 -17.17 32.70 16.33
C ALA A 635 -18.69 32.71 16.19
N PHE A 636 -19.28 33.86 16.45
CA PHE A 636 -20.71 34.09 16.43
C PHE A 636 -21.03 35.43 15.81
N VAL A 637 -22.10 35.42 15.02
CA VAL A 637 -22.62 36.59 14.33
C VAL A 637 -24.11 36.63 14.56
N VAL A 638 -24.58 37.73 15.14
CA VAL A 638 -26.01 37.96 15.37
C VAL A 638 -26.45 39.15 14.52
N PRO A 639 -27.01 38.90 13.31
CA PRO A 639 -27.53 39.91 12.40
C PRO A 639 -28.52 40.91 12.99
N SER A 640 -29.43 40.39 13.81
CA SER A 640 -30.50 41.16 14.44
C SER A 640 -30.73 40.56 15.81
N LEU A 641 -30.40 41.28 16.88
CA LEU A 641 -30.64 40.76 18.22
C LEU A 641 -32.16 40.59 18.43
N PRO A 642 -32.63 39.36 18.67
CA PRO A 642 -34.02 39.14 19.01
C PRO A 642 -34.33 39.82 20.35
N ARG A 643 -35.54 40.36 20.51
CA ARG A 643 -36.04 40.89 21.80
C ARG A 643 -36.39 39.75 22.77
N VAL A 644 -35.41 38.92 23.10
CA VAL A 644 -35.56 37.74 23.96
C VAL A 644 -34.54 37.79 25.10
N PRO A 645 -34.90 37.31 26.30
CA PRO A 645 -34.05 37.42 27.49
C PRO A 645 -32.79 36.54 27.47
N TYR A 646 -32.72 35.53 26.59
CA TYR A 646 -31.57 34.64 26.45
C TYR A 646 -31.30 34.39 24.96
N LEU A 647 -30.05 34.61 24.54
CA LEU A 647 -29.61 34.34 23.19
C LEU A 647 -29.18 32.87 23.06
N ASN A 648 -29.76 32.13 22.12
CA ASN A 648 -29.26 30.79 21.78
C ASN A 648 -28.05 30.91 20.85
N TRP A 649 -26.86 31.07 21.44
CA TRP A 649 -25.62 31.25 20.67
C TRP A 649 -25.35 30.16 19.63
N GLY A 650 -25.85 28.94 19.84
CA GLY A 650 -25.67 27.82 18.89
C GLY A 650 -26.26 28.09 17.50
N GLU A 651 -27.34 28.85 17.40
CA GLU A 651 -27.99 29.22 16.13
C GLU A 651 -27.20 30.25 15.32
N TYR A 652 -26.31 30.98 15.98
CA TYR A 652 -25.56 32.11 15.41
C TYR A 652 -24.08 31.77 15.18
N ARG A 653 -23.71 30.48 15.20
CA ARG A 653 -22.32 30.04 15.01
C ARG A 653 -21.87 30.37 13.59
N SER A 654 -20.71 31.01 13.48
CA SER A 654 -20.07 31.35 12.21
C SER A 654 -18.67 30.76 12.11
N GLU A 655 -18.09 30.80 10.92
CA GLU A 655 -16.65 30.60 10.77
C GLU A 655 -15.87 31.72 11.52
N PRO A 656 -14.70 31.40 12.10
CA PRO A 656 -13.81 32.40 12.67
C PRO A 656 -13.42 33.45 11.64
N PHE A 657 -13.54 34.72 12.00
CA PHE A 657 -13.12 35.84 11.16
C PHE A 657 -11.74 36.34 11.61
N ASP A 658 -10.97 36.87 10.66
CA ASP A 658 -9.70 37.53 10.95
C ASP A 658 -9.97 38.88 11.63
N PRO A 659 -9.61 39.08 12.92
CA PRO A 659 -9.83 40.36 13.60
C PRO A 659 -9.10 41.53 12.93
N TYR A 660 -8.03 41.28 12.18
CA TYR A 660 -7.28 42.31 11.46
C TYR A 660 -7.96 42.79 10.17
N SER A 661 -8.94 42.06 9.67
CA SER A 661 -9.76 42.46 8.53
C SER A 661 -10.83 43.50 8.88
N LEU A 662 -11.03 43.77 10.17
CA LEU A 662 -12.03 44.72 10.69
C LEU A 662 -11.42 46.11 10.86
N GLU A 663 -12.02 47.10 10.22
CA GLU A 663 -11.57 48.48 10.28
C GLU A 663 -12.14 49.21 11.50
N PRO A 664 -11.39 50.11 12.17
CA PRO A 664 -11.89 50.88 13.31
C PRO A 664 -12.79 52.05 12.89
N ASN A 665 -12.78 52.42 11.60
CA ASN A 665 -13.49 53.58 11.05
C ASN A 665 -14.33 53.17 9.83
N PRO A 666 -15.44 53.88 9.54
CA PRO A 666 -16.24 53.65 8.33
C PRO A 666 -15.42 53.91 7.06
N PHE A 667 -15.69 53.12 6.02
CA PHE A 667 -14.96 53.19 4.75
C PHE A 667 -15.16 54.52 4.00
N ALA A 668 -16.36 55.09 4.07
CA ALA A 668 -16.74 56.35 3.46
C ALA A 668 -17.91 56.98 4.22
N ASP A 669 -18.31 58.18 3.80
CA ASP A 669 -19.58 58.81 4.20
C ASP A 669 -20.75 57.82 4.02
N ALA A 670 -21.35 57.41 5.14
CA ALA A 670 -22.37 56.36 5.18
C ALA A 670 -23.60 56.78 5.99
N PHE A 671 -24.67 56.00 5.87
CA PHE A 671 -25.84 56.08 6.73
C PHE A 671 -25.91 54.85 7.63
N TYR A 672 -26.37 55.02 8.87
CA TYR A 672 -26.31 54.02 9.92
C TYR A 672 -27.72 53.62 10.34
N ALA A 673 -28.00 52.32 10.38
CA ALA A 673 -29.22 51.81 10.98
C ALA A 673 -29.22 51.99 12.50
N GLU A 674 -30.40 51.99 13.11
CA GLU A 674 -30.56 52.09 14.56
C GLU A 674 -29.94 50.88 15.28
N VAL A 675 -29.19 51.14 16.36
CA VAL A 675 -28.60 50.08 17.19
C VAL A 675 -29.61 49.63 18.23
N PRO A 676 -29.87 48.32 18.37
CA PRO A 676 -30.76 47.80 19.40
C PRO A 676 -30.39 48.30 20.81
N PRO A 677 -31.38 48.63 21.68
CA PRO A 677 -31.14 49.13 23.02
C PRO A 677 -30.18 48.28 23.86
N GLU A 678 -30.19 46.96 23.68
CA GLU A 678 -29.36 45.97 24.36
C GLU A 678 -27.85 46.13 24.04
N LEU A 679 -27.52 46.58 22.82
CA LEU A 679 -26.15 46.87 22.38
C LEU A 679 -25.71 48.31 22.68
N SER A 680 -26.67 49.23 22.75
CA SER A 680 -26.40 50.65 23.03
C SER A 680 -26.10 50.96 24.50
N ARG A 681 -26.43 50.05 25.43
CA ARG A 681 -26.24 50.22 26.88
C ARG A 681 -25.09 49.36 27.41
N SER A 682 -24.25 49.95 28.25
CA SER A 682 -23.13 49.23 28.88
C SER A 682 -23.54 48.04 29.76
N THR A 683 -24.75 48.02 30.32
CA THR A 683 -25.25 46.92 31.15
C THR A 683 -25.64 45.71 30.30
N GLY A 684 -26.45 45.90 29.25
CA GLY A 684 -26.85 44.82 28.34
C GLY A 684 -25.66 44.18 27.62
N PHE A 685 -24.69 45.01 27.21
CA PHE A 685 -23.46 44.53 26.58
C PHE A 685 -22.61 43.65 27.51
N LYS A 686 -22.54 43.97 28.82
CA LYS A 686 -21.86 43.14 29.83
C LYS A 686 -22.60 41.83 30.11
N GLU A 687 -23.92 41.86 30.15
CA GLU A 687 -24.76 40.67 30.35
C GLU A 687 -24.63 39.68 29.19
N LEU A 688 -24.68 40.17 27.94
CA LEU A 688 -24.46 39.34 26.75
C LEU A 688 -23.06 38.71 26.74
N ARG A 689 -22.03 39.47 27.10
CA ARG A 689 -20.65 38.96 27.19
C ARG A 689 -20.51 37.86 28.24
N ALA A 690 -21.15 38.01 29.40
CA ALA A 690 -21.15 36.98 30.45
C ALA A 690 -21.95 35.74 30.02
N ASN A 691 -23.11 35.95 29.39
CA ASN A 691 -23.97 34.88 28.89
C ASN A 691 -23.26 34.00 27.83
N LEU A 692 -22.43 34.60 26.96
CA LEU A 692 -21.61 33.84 26.01
C LEU A 692 -20.63 32.88 26.70
N VAL A 693 -19.93 33.35 27.74
CA VAL A 693 -18.98 32.52 28.50
C VAL A 693 -19.70 31.38 29.20
N ASP A 694 -20.86 31.65 29.79
CA ASP A 694 -21.70 30.64 30.43
C ASP A 694 -22.20 29.61 29.41
N TRP A 695 -22.61 30.06 28.23
CA TRP A 695 -23.08 29.18 27.16
C TRP A 695 -21.95 28.27 26.66
N ILE A 696 -20.75 28.80 26.38
CA ILE A 696 -19.59 28.01 25.96
C ILE A 696 -19.21 26.98 27.03
N TYR A 697 -19.20 27.38 28.31
CA TYR A 697 -18.89 26.49 29.43
C TYR A 697 -19.89 25.32 29.55
N GLN A 698 -21.17 25.55 29.28
CA GLN A 698 -22.23 24.55 29.44
C GLN A 698 -22.44 23.67 28.22
N ASN A 699 -22.19 24.19 27.01
CA ASN A 699 -22.61 23.56 25.75
C ASN A 699 -21.45 23.05 24.89
N THR A 700 -20.19 23.23 25.32
CA THR A 700 -19.03 22.72 24.56
C THR A 700 -18.24 21.69 25.37
N TRP A 701 -17.83 20.61 24.70
CA TRP A 701 -16.96 19.59 25.26
C TRP A 701 -16.15 18.94 24.14
N VAL A 702 -14.97 18.42 24.49
CA VAL A 702 -14.17 17.57 23.61
C VAL A 702 -14.25 16.14 24.14
N THR A 703 -14.49 15.19 23.25
CA THR A 703 -14.44 13.76 23.60
C THR A 703 -13.01 13.26 23.47
N ILE A 704 -12.54 12.53 24.49
CA ILE A 704 -11.31 11.73 24.43
C ILE A 704 -11.67 10.27 24.70
N TYR A 705 -10.84 9.37 24.21
CA TYR A 705 -11.03 7.93 24.34
C TYR A 705 -10.04 7.35 25.35
N TYR A 706 -10.46 6.30 26.08
CA TYR A 706 -9.64 5.64 27.09
C TYR A 706 -9.74 4.13 26.96
N ASN A 707 -8.60 3.44 27.03
CA ASN A 707 -8.57 1.98 27.15
C ASN A 707 -8.20 1.59 28.60
N PRO A 708 -9.11 0.98 29.38
CA PRO A 708 -8.89 0.71 30.80
C PRO A 708 -7.83 -0.36 31.07
N VAL A 709 -7.64 -1.30 30.13
CA VAL A 709 -6.68 -2.40 30.28
C VAL A 709 -5.26 -1.93 29.99
N LEU A 710 -5.08 -1.17 28.90
CA LEU A 710 -3.78 -0.60 28.52
C LEU A 710 -3.45 0.67 29.30
N LYS A 711 -4.43 1.30 29.93
CA LYS A 711 -4.35 2.58 30.64
C LYS A 711 -3.84 3.72 29.75
N VAL A 712 -4.30 3.74 28.50
CA VAL A 712 -3.90 4.72 27.48
C VAL A 712 -5.08 5.62 27.16
N TYR A 713 -4.83 6.93 27.12
CA TYR A 713 -5.79 7.96 26.67
C TYR A 713 -5.48 8.42 25.23
N SER A 714 -6.51 8.84 24.52
CA SER A 714 -6.38 9.53 23.24
C SER A 714 -5.88 10.96 23.44
N GLN A 715 -5.38 11.55 22.37
CA GLN A 715 -5.18 12.99 22.31
C GLN A 715 -6.55 13.71 22.22
N LEU A 716 -6.59 14.98 22.64
CA LEU A 716 -7.79 15.81 22.53
C LEU A 716 -8.04 16.16 21.05
N GLY A 717 -9.17 15.73 20.51
CA GLY A 717 -9.52 15.90 19.09
C GLY A 717 -9.06 14.75 18.17
N GLU A 718 -8.41 13.71 18.71
CA GLU A 718 -8.08 12.47 17.97
C GLU A 718 -9.36 11.73 17.60
N SER A 719 -9.47 11.24 16.36
CA SER A 719 -10.64 10.46 15.94
C SER A 719 -10.68 9.10 16.65
N LYS A 720 -11.87 8.53 16.84
CA LYS A 720 -12.04 7.18 17.42
C LYS A 720 -11.22 6.13 16.66
N ARG A 721 -11.12 6.28 15.34
CA ARG A 721 -10.39 5.38 14.44
C ARG A 721 -8.88 5.48 14.66
N ASP A 722 -8.34 6.68 14.78
CA ASP A 722 -6.89 6.88 14.98
C ASP A 722 -6.47 6.38 16.36
N PHE A 723 -7.29 6.63 17.38
CA PHE A 723 -7.08 6.05 18.70
C PHE A 723 -7.13 4.52 18.68
N GLN A 724 -8.06 3.92 17.93
CA GLN A 724 -8.14 2.47 17.77
C GLN A 724 -6.90 1.89 17.08
N ILE A 725 -6.35 2.55 16.06
CA ILE A 725 -5.09 2.15 15.40
C ILE A 725 -3.92 2.19 16.40
N LYS A 726 -3.84 3.25 17.21
CA LYS A 726 -2.83 3.39 18.26
C LYS A 726 -2.93 2.28 19.30
N ILE A 727 -4.12 2.01 19.81
CA ILE A 727 -4.38 0.90 20.74
C ILE A 727 -4.04 -0.44 20.11
N GLN A 728 -4.37 -0.65 18.84
CA GLN A 728 -4.04 -1.87 18.10
C GLN A 728 -2.52 -2.06 17.96
N SER A 729 -1.76 -1.00 17.73
CA SER A 729 -0.29 -1.08 17.66
C SER A 729 0.34 -1.49 18.99
N ILE A 730 -0.11 -0.89 20.11
CA ILE A 730 0.37 -1.19 21.46
C ILE A 730 -0.02 -2.62 21.87
N ALA A 731 -1.26 -3.03 21.55
CA ALA A 731 -1.72 -4.39 21.79
C ALA A 731 -0.94 -5.41 20.96
N ARG A 732 -0.58 -5.08 19.72
CA ARG A 732 0.25 -5.93 18.86
C ARG A 732 1.64 -6.14 19.44
N GLN A 733 2.30 -5.07 19.88
CA GLN A 733 3.62 -5.18 20.53
C GLN A 733 3.57 -6.09 21.77
N LYS A 734 2.61 -5.87 22.68
CA LYS A 734 2.48 -6.70 23.89
C LYS A 734 2.06 -8.13 23.59
N ARG A 735 1.24 -8.34 22.56
CA ARG A 735 0.87 -9.66 22.06
C ARG A 735 2.08 -10.40 21.54
N ASP A 736 2.91 -9.76 20.72
CA ASP A 736 4.09 -10.38 20.13
C ASP A 736 5.09 -10.76 21.25
N GLU A 737 5.29 -9.90 22.26
CA GLU A 737 6.08 -10.23 23.46
C GLU A 737 5.51 -11.40 24.30
N GLU A 738 4.18 -11.59 24.33
CA GLU A 738 3.54 -12.71 25.02
C GLU A 738 3.59 -13.98 24.19
N VAL A 739 3.42 -13.88 22.87
CA VAL A 739 3.60 -14.96 21.89
C VAL A 739 5.02 -15.51 21.95
N ASP A 740 6.04 -14.65 21.91
CA ASP A 740 7.44 -15.06 21.99
C ASP A 740 7.74 -15.82 23.28
N ARG A 741 7.17 -15.37 24.41
CA ARG A 741 7.30 -16.06 25.71
C ARG A 741 6.60 -17.42 25.75
N VAL A 742 5.44 -17.53 25.11
CA VAL A 742 4.70 -18.79 25.02
C VAL A 742 5.42 -19.74 24.07
N ALA A 743 5.80 -19.29 22.87
CA ALA A 743 6.56 -20.07 21.89
C ALA A 743 7.87 -20.60 22.48
N ALA A 744 8.69 -19.75 23.10
CA ALA A 744 9.96 -20.18 23.71
C ALA A 744 9.79 -21.26 24.80
N ARG A 745 8.63 -21.29 25.49
CA ARG A 745 8.33 -22.35 26.47
C ARG A 745 8.05 -23.69 25.77
N TYR A 746 7.30 -23.68 24.67
CA TYR A 746 6.94 -24.88 23.93
C TYR A 746 8.10 -25.38 23.05
N ASP A 747 8.87 -24.49 22.41
CA ASP A 747 10.07 -24.84 21.63
C ASP A 747 11.07 -25.64 22.47
N LYS A 748 11.29 -25.22 23.73
CA LYS A 748 12.17 -25.96 24.65
C LYS A 748 11.65 -27.37 24.95
N ARG A 749 10.33 -27.56 25.01
CA ARG A 749 9.68 -28.85 25.28
C ARG A 749 9.70 -29.74 24.04
N LEU A 750 9.42 -29.18 22.86
CA LEU A 750 9.50 -29.87 21.57
C LEU A 750 10.94 -30.31 21.28
N ALA A 751 11.93 -29.43 21.40
CA ALA A 751 13.34 -29.78 21.20
C ALA A 751 13.82 -30.91 22.14
N GLN A 752 13.32 -30.96 23.38
CA GLN A 752 13.60 -32.07 24.30
C GLN A 752 12.98 -33.40 23.87
N LEU A 753 11.76 -33.36 23.33
CA LEU A 753 11.06 -34.54 22.83
C LEU A 753 11.67 -35.03 21.50
N GLU A 754 12.01 -34.13 20.58
CA GLU A 754 12.69 -34.43 19.32
C GLU A 754 14.06 -35.06 19.55
N ALA A 755 14.88 -34.49 20.45
CA ALA A 755 16.18 -35.06 20.80
C ALA A 755 16.04 -36.47 21.41
N ARG A 756 14.97 -36.73 22.17
CA ARG A 756 14.64 -38.07 22.68
C ARG A 756 14.20 -39.01 21.57
N ALA A 757 13.36 -38.54 20.63
CA ALA A 757 12.91 -39.30 19.47
C ALA A 757 14.09 -39.71 18.59
N GLN A 758 14.96 -38.76 18.23
CA GLN A 758 16.17 -39.03 17.44
C GLN A 758 17.07 -40.07 18.11
N LYS A 759 17.33 -39.93 19.42
CA LYS A 759 18.15 -40.89 20.16
C LYS A 759 17.52 -42.29 20.20
N LYS A 760 16.19 -42.38 20.27
CA LYS A 760 15.46 -43.66 20.24
C LYS A 760 15.45 -44.26 18.84
N ALA A 761 15.25 -43.46 17.80
CA ALA A 761 15.30 -43.89 16.40
C ALA A 761 16.69 -44.43 16.01
N MET A 762 17.77 -43.74 16.41
CA MET A 762 19.16 -44.23 16.19
C MET A 762 19.45 -45.55 16.91
N ARG A 763 18.86 -45.78 18.08
CA ARG A 763 18.99 -47.08 18.78
C ARG A 763 18.18 -48.18 18.10
N LEU A 764 16.98 -47.84 17.65
CA LEU A 764 16.10 -48.77 16.93
C LEU A 764 16.78 -49.24 15.64
N SER A 765 17.38 -48.34 14.86
CA SER A 765 18.10 -48.70 13.64
C SER A 765 19.29 -49.62 13.93
N ALA A 766 20.07 -49.33 14.98
CA ALA A 766 21.20 -50.17 15.39
C ALA A 766 20.75 -51.59 15.81
N GLU A 767 19.68 -51.71 16.60
CA GLU A 767 19.12 -53.01 17.00
C GLU A 767 18.50 -53.77 15.83
N GLN A 768 17.88 -53.09 14.86
CA GLN A 768 17.36 -53.70 13.65
C GLN A 768 18.49 -54.26 12.77
N GLU A 769 19.59 -53.53 12.61
CA GLU A 769 20.79 -54.00 11.89
C GLU A 769 21.42 -55.22 12.59
N GLU A 770 21.51 -55.20 13.92
CA GLU A 770 22.04 -56.32 14.70
C GLU A 770 21.13 -57.56 14.60
N LEU A 771 19.81 -57.36 14.63
CA LEU A 771 18.84 -58.44 14.42
C LEU A 771 18.95 -59.05 13.02
N GLN A 772 19.15 -58.24 11.97
CA GLN A 772 19.34 -58.70 10.60
C GLN A 772 20.66 -59.48 10.43
N ALA A 773 21.74 -58.98 11.02
CA ALA A 773 23.03 -59.68 11.05
C ALA A 773 22.93 -61.04 11.75
N ARG A 774 22.23 -61.11 12.89
CA ARG A 774 21.99 -62.37 13.64
C ARG A 774 21.07 -63.33 12.88
N LYS A 775 20.07 -62.84 12.15
CA LYS A 775 19.22 -63.66 11.25
C LYS A 775 20.01 -64.25 10.09
N MET A 776 20.96 -63.49 9.53
CA MET A 776 21.87 -63.96 8.48
C MET A 776 22.82 -65.05 9.02
N GLU A 777 23.32 -64.90 10.25
CA GLU A 777 24.17 -65.88 10.92
C GLU A 777 23.43 -67.20 11.25
N GLU A 778 22.17 -67.13 11.70
CA GLU A 778 21.30 -68.32 11.86
C GLU A 778 21.09 -69.06 10.53
N MET A 779 20.97 -68.33 9.40
CA MET A 779 20.78 -68.91 8.07
C MET A 779 22.02 -69.64 7.55
N ILE A 780 23.22 -69.11 7.85
CA ILE A 780 24.50 -69.69 7.48
C ILE A 780 24.77 -70.97 8.29
N SER A 781 24.46 -70.95 9.59
CA SER A 781 24.64 -72.11 10.48
C SER A 781 23.65 -73.25 10.20
N ALA A 782 22.44 -72.93 9.69
CA ALA A 782 21.51 -73.92 9.15
C ALA A 782 22.03 -74.60 7.87
N GLY A 783 22.85 -73.91 7.07
CA GLY A 783 23.48 -74.43 5.85
C GLY A 783 24.63 -75.42 6.09
N GLU A 784 25.39 -75.28 7.19
CA GLU A 784 26.44 -76.25 7.55
C GLU A 784 25.89 -77.60 8.00
N THR A 785 24.64 -77.63 8.49
CA THR A 785 24.01 -78.85 9.01
C THR A 785 23.61 -79.83 7.89
N LEU A 786 23.39 -79.33 6.66
CA LEU A 786 23.16 -80.16 5.48
C LEU A 786 24.45 -80.75 4.90
N MET A 787 25.60 -80.10 5.14
CA MET A 787 26.91 -80.60 4.66
C MET A 787 27.49 -81.71 5.55
N HIS A 788 27.12 -81.75 6.83
CA HIS A 788 27.55 -82.81 7.75
C HIS A 788 26.72 -84.10 7.67
N MET A 789 25.66 -84.16 6.86
CA MET A 789 24.85 -85.38 6.66
C MET A 789 25.38 -86.35 5.59
N LEU A 790 26.43 -85.99 4.81
CA LEU A 790 26.90 -86.79 3.66
C LEU A 790 28.17 -87.64 3.89
N ARG A 791 28.73 -87.70 5.11
CA ARG A 791 29.82 -88.65 5.43
C ARG A 791 29.60 -89.30 6.78
N GLY A 792 29.05 -90.52 6.74
CA GLY A 792 28.75 -91.31 7.92
C GLY A 792 29.99 -91.69 8.73
N ARG A 793 29.91 -91.48 10.06
CA ARG A 793 30.33 -92.39 11.14
C ARG A 793 30.00 -91.77 12.52
N SER A 794 29.02 -92.38 13.20
CA SER A 794 28.96 -92.73 14.63
C SER A 794 29.41 -91.74 15.74
N TYR A 795 28.41 -91.40 16.57
CA TYR A 795 28.40 -91.21 18.05
C TYR A 795 28.94 -89.92 18.71
N TYR A 796 28.14 -89.48 19.70
CA TYR A 796 28.26 -88.37 20.66
C TYR A 796 27.93 -86.95 20.18
N ALA A 797 26.70 -86.50 20.48
CA ALA A 797 26.43 -85.36 21.39
C ALA A 797 25.00 -84.82 21.20
N LEU A 798 24.05 -85.39 21.93
CA LEU A 798 22.83 -84.68 22.34
C LEU A 798 23.19 -83.80 23.53
N SER A 799 23.39 -82.49 23.30
CA SER A 799 23.13 -81.42 24.28
C SER A 799 23.65 -80.06 23.78
N ARG A 800 22.95 -79.38 22.86
CA ARG A 800 23.18 -77.93 22.62
C ARG A 800 22.12 -77.18 21.80
N THR A 801 20.87 -77.64 21.75
CA THR A 801 19.81 -76.98 20.94
C THR A 801 18.76 -76.19 21.73
N SER A 802 18.96 -75.94 23.03
CA SER A 802 17.97 -75.22 23.86
C SER A 802 18.36 -73.79 24.30
N ARG A 803 19.49 -73.25 23.81
CA ARG A 803 19.92 -71.87 24.18
C ARG A 803 19.77 -70.82 23.08
N LEU A 804 19.68 -71.19 21.80
CA LEU A 804 19.69 -70.20 20.71
C LEU A 804 18.32 -69.56 20.41
N ARG A 805 17.20 -70.24 20.66
CA ARG A 805 15.84 -69.69 20.47
C ARG A 805 15.38 -68.64 21.49
N ARG A 806 16.08 -68.46 22.62
CA ARG A 806 15.71 -67.42 23.61
C ARG A 806 16.30 -66.05 23.26
N TYR A 807 17.45 -65.99 22.62
CA TYR A 807 18.15 -64.72 22.38
C TYR A 807 17.64 -63.98 21.13
N THR A 808 17.18 -64.67 20.09
CA THR A 808 16.53 -64.06 18.91
C THR A 808 15.16 -63.45 19.24
N ASN A 809 14.42 -64.03 20.20
CA ASN A 809 13.17 -63.44 20.72
C ASN A 809 13.45 -62.20 21.57
N THR A 810 14.48 -62.20 22.42
CA THR A 810 14.82 -61.04 23.27
C THR A 810 15.21 -59.80 22.45
N SER A 811 15.92 -59.96 21.32
CA SER A 811 16.25 -58.83 20.43
C SER A 811 15.03 -58.35 19.63
N GLN A 812 14.10 -59.24 19.26
CA GLN A 812 12.82 -58.84 18.66
C GLN A 812 11.94 -58.06 19.65
N ASP A 813 11.84 -58.52 20.89
CA ASP A 813 11.11 -57.84 21.96
C ASP A 813 11.68 -56.44 22.25
N GLN A 814 13.00 -56.25 22.12
CA GLN A 814 13.66 -54.95 22.28
C GLN A 814 13.37 -53.98 21.13
N VAL A 815 13.34 -54.46 19.88
CA VAL A 815 12.92 -53.67 18.71
C VAL A 815 11.46 -53.23 18.87
N GLU A 816 10.56 -54.14 19.27
CA GLU A 816 9.15 -53.81 19.47
C GLU A 816 8.93 -52.79 20.62
N LEU A 817 9.70 -52.91 21.71
CA LEU A 817 9.68 -51.93 22.81
C LEU A 817 10.15 -50.55 22.35
N LEU A 818 11.22 -50.47 21.56
CA LEU A 818 11.76 -49.20 21.03
C LEU A 818 10.81 -48.55 20.01
N GLU A 819 10.13 -49.34 19.18
CA GLU A 819 9.09 -48.86 18.26
C GLU A 819 7.90 -48.26 19.02
N ARG A 820 7.44 -48.92 20.09
CA ARG A 820 6.37 -48.41 20.96
C ARG A 820 6.77 -47.12 21.68
N ASP A 821 7.98 -47.09 22.25
CA ASP A 821 8.53 -45.88 22.88
C ASP A 821 8.62 -44.71 21.89
N LEU A 822 9.02 -44.96 20.65
CA LEU A 822 9.12 -43.94 19.61
C LEU A 822 7.73 -43.41 19.20
N LEU A 823 6.75 -44.30 19.07
CA LEU A 823 5.34 -43.95 18.83
C LEU A 823 4.76 -43.09 19.97
N ASP A 824 5.06 -43.42 21.23
CA ASP A 824 4.60 -42.63 22.37
C ASP A 824 5.27 -41.26 22.44
N ILE A 825 6.57 -41.15 22.12
CA ILE A 825 7.25 -39.84 22.02
C ILE A 825 6.69 -39.02 20.85
N THR A 826 6.37 -39.66 19.72
CA THR A 826 5.75 -38.99 18.56
C THR A 826 4.36 -38.46 18.93
N ARG A 827 3.55 -39.25 19.65
CA ARG A 827 2.26 -38.77 20.16
C ARG A 827 2.42 -37.57 21.10
N GLN A 828 3.43 -37.58 21.97
CA GLN A 828 3.72 -36.46 22.87
C GLN A 828 4.18 -35.20 22.12
N LEU A 829 4.89 -35.34 20.99
CA LEU A 829 5.22 -34.24 20.10
C LEU A 829 3.94 -33.62 19.53
N ASP A 830 3.08 -34.44 18.89
CA ASP A 830 1.81 -33.99 18.31
C ASP A 830 0.90 -33.31 19.35
N GLU A 831 0.81 -33.86 20.57
CA GLU A 831 0.05 -33.27 21.68
C GLU A 831 0.65 -31.93 22.12
N THR A 832 1.98 -31.84 22.24
CA THR A 832 2.66 -30.60 22.64
C THR A 832 2.54 -29.51 21.58
N GLU A 833 2.56 -29.87 20.29
CA GLU A 833 2.31 -28.94 19.17
C GLU A 833 0.88 -28.39 19.21
N ARG A 834 -0.12 -29.25 19.43
CA ARG A 834 -1.52 -28.82 19.60
C ARG A 834 -1.71 -27.91 20.81
N GLU A 835 -1.12 -28.26 21.96
CA GLU A 835 -1.13 -27.40 23.15
C GLU A 835 -0.52 -26.01 22.86
N MET A 836 0.55 -25.97 22.07
CA MET A 836 1.18 -24.72 21.66
C MET A 836 0.25 -23.88 20.78
N GLU A 837 -0.38 -24.49 19.77
CA GLU A 837 -1.33 -23.81 18.89
C GLU A 837 -2.50 -23.22 19.66
N GLU A 838 -3.11 -23.99 20.57
CA GLU A 838 -4.20 -23.52 21.43
C GLU A 838 -3.76 -22.36 22.33
N ALA A 839 -2.57 -22.45 22.94
CA ALA A 839 -2.01 -21.39 23.77
C ALA A 839 -1.74 -20.11 22.98
N LEU A 840 -1.20 -20.22 21.77
CA LEU A 840 -0.97 -19.07 20.88
C LEU A 840 -2.28 -18.42 20.44
N GLN A 841 -3.30 -19.22 20.11
CA GLN A 841 -4.64 -18.71 19.78
C GLN A 841 -5.30 -17.99 20.96
N ALA A 842 -5.17 -18.52 22.19
CA ALA A 842 -5.70 -17.88 23.38
C ALA A 842 -5.06 -16.49 23.62
N VAL A 843 -3.75 -16.36 23.39
CA VAL A 843 -3.04 -15.07 23.45
C VAL A 843 -3.60 -14.10 22.39
N GLN A 844 -3.81 -14.56 21.15
CA GLN A 844 -4.38 -13.72 20.10
C GLN A 844 -5.79 -13.22 20.44
N GLN A 845 -6.67 -14.10 20.94
CA GLN A 845 -8.04 -13.74 21.33
C GLN A 845 -8.07 -12.73 22.47
N LYS A 846 -7.26 -12.96 23.52
CA LYS A 846 -7.11 -12.04 24.65
C LYS A 846 -6.77 -10.62 24.20
N TRP A 847 -5.78 -10.46 23.31
CA TRP A 847 -5.37 -9.13 22.85
C TRP A 847 -6.36 -8.50 21.87
N ALA A 848 -7.13 -9.29 21.11
CA ALA A 848 -8.22 -8.80 20.28
C ALA A 848 -9.38 -8.21 21.12
N GLU A 849 -9.71 -8.81 22.27
CA GLU A 849 -10.71 -8.27 23.19
C GLU A 849 -10.24 -6.96 23.84
N VAL A 850 -8.97 -6.88 24.24
CA VAL A 850 -8.40 -5.68 24.86
C VAL A 850 -8.51 -4.45 23.96
N VAL A 851 -8.31 -4.60 22.64
CA VAL A 851 -8.44 -3.48 21.69
C VAL A 851 -9.87 -2.96 21.58
N ARG A 852 -10.88 -3.81 21.80
CA ARG A 852 -12.30 -3.43 21.68
C ARG A 852 -12.83 -2.67 22.90
N GLN A 853 -12.11 -2.68 24.02
CA GLN A 853 -12.51 -1.99 25.24
C GLN A 853 -12.11 -0.51 25.19
N ILE A 854 -12.95 0.33 24.59
CA ILE A 854 -12.75 1.78 24.49
C ILE A 854 -13.90 2.51 25.18
N GLU A 855 -13.57 3.35 26.16
CA GLU A 855 -14.49 4.23 26.88
C GLU A 855 -14.39 5.68 26.37
N GLU A 856 -15.49 6.41 26.39
CA GLU A 856 -15.57 7.81 25.98
C GLU A 856 -15.59 8.72 27.21
N VAL A 857 -14.65 9.67 27.29
CA VAL A 857 -14.52 10.63 28.38
C VAL A 857 -14.77 12.03 27.84
N ARG A 858 -15.73 12.74 28.43
CA ARG A 858 -16.06 14.12 28.04
C ARG A 858 -15.21 15.11 28.83
N VAL A 859 -14.53 16.01 28.13
CA VAL A 859 -13.70 17.06 28.70
C VAL A 859 -14.37 18.41 28.44
N THR A 860 -14.89 19.02 29.50
CA THR A 860 -15.46 20.37 29.45
C THR A 860 -14.39 21.42 29.78
N PRO A 861 -14.48 22.64 29.23
CA PRO A 861 -13.52 23.70 29.51
C PRO A 861 -13.79 24.29 30.90
N TYR A 862 -12.80 24.89 31.55
CA TYR A 862 -13.07 25.74 32.72
C TYR A 862 -13.37 27.16 32.26
N LYS A 863 -14.20 27.90 33.01
CA LYS A 863 -14.50 29.32 32.70
C LYS A 863 -13.26 30.21 32.55
N LYS A 864 -12.19 29.93 33.30
CA LYS A 864 -10.91 30.64 33.21
C LYS A 864 -10.14 30.40 31.90
N ASP A 865 -10.46 29.32 31.19
CA ASP A 865 -9.81 28.88 29.97
C ASP A 865 -10.61 29.31 28.71
N ILE A 866 -11.64 30.14 28.90
CA ILE A 866 -12.46 30.75 27.86
C ILE A 866 -12.00 32.20 27.70
N ASN A 867 -11.31 32.50 26.61
CA ASN A 867 -10.79 33.83 26.32
C ASN A 867 -11.57 34.49 25.19
N ILE A 868 -12.21 35.62 25.46
CA ILE A 868 -12.95 36.38 24.44
C ILE A 868 -11.96 37.29 23.70
N VAL A 869 -11.82 37.03 22.40
CA VAL A 869 -10.87 37.70 21.50
C VAL A 869 -11.50 38.92 20.86
N LEU A 870 -12.74 38.76 20.38
CA LEU A 870 -13.55 39.83 19.81
C LEU A 870 -14.92 39.82 20.48
N PHE A 871 -15.41 41.00 20.85
CA PHE A 871 -16.79 41.19 21.26
C PHE A 871 -17.19 42.64 21.01
N GLY A 872 -18.12 42.88 20.10
CA GLY A 872 -18.49 44.24 19.71
C GLY A 872 -19.53 44.31 18.60
N ILE A 873 -19.88 45.53 18.24
CA ILE A 873 -20.80 45.81 17.14
C ILE A 873 -20.00 45.82 15.85
N GLY A 874 -20.33 44.91 14.94
CA GLY A 874 -19.86 44.92 13.56
C GLY A 874 -20.83 45.67 12.67
N TRP A 875 -20.36 46.72 12.01
CA TRP A 875 -21.09 47.48 11.01
C TRP A 875 -20.90 46.82 9.65
N VAL A 876 -21.97 46.17 9.16
CA VAL A 876 -21.99 45.44 7.89
C VAL A 876 -22.41 46.37 6.76
N PRO A 877 -21.61 46.53 5.69
CA PRO A 877 -21.87 47.48 4.62
C PRO A 877 -22.84 46.94 3.56
N TYR A 878 -23.71 47.82 3.07
CA TYR A 878 -24.64 47.60 1.98
C TYR A 878 -24.67 48.80 1.03
N TRP A 879 -25.02 48.55 -0.22
CA TRP A 879 -25.28 49.57 -1.24
C TRP A 879 -26.78 49.84 -1.33
N ASP A 880 -27.18 51.11 -1.25
CA ASP A 880 -28.52 51.56 -1.58
C ASP A 880 -28.61 51.84 -3.09
N VAL A 881 -29.42 51.07 -3.81
CA VAL A 881 -29.55 51.17 -5.27
C VAL A 881 -31.02 51.21 -5.65
N ARG A 882 -31.40 52.03 -6.62
CA ARG A 882 -32.74 51.96 -7.21
C ARG A 882 -32.67 51.19 -8.53
N ILE A 883 -33.33 50.04 -8.58
CA ILE A 883 -33.40 49.20 -9.78
C ILE A 883 -34.85 49.17 -10.26
N ASN A 884 -35.07 49.56 -11.52
CA ASN A 884 -36.39 49.57 -12.16
C ASN A 884 -37.43 50.42 -11.40
N GLY A 885 -36.99 51.50 -10.75
CA GLY A 885 -37.84 52.40 -9.95
C GLY A 885 -38.08 51.94 -8.50
N THR A 886 -37.56 50.79 -8.09
CA THR A 886 -37.70 50.24 -6.74
C THR A 886 -36.39 50.37 -5.96
N PRO A 887 -36.40 50.86 -4.71
CA PRO A 887 -35.22 50.85 -3.85
C PRO A 887 -34.87 49.42 -3.42
N VAL A 888 -33.60 49.04 -3.58
CA VAL A 888 -33.03 47.73 -3.28
C VAL A 888 -31.73 47.93 -2.49
N ILE A 889 -31.60 47.21 -1.38
CA ILE A 889 -30.38 47.22 -0.57
C ILE A 889 -29.56 45.97 -0.94
N LEU A 890 -28.34 46.16 -1.42
CA LEU A 890 -27.47 45.08 -1.89
C LEU A 890 -26.27 44.90 -0.97
N PRO A 891 -25.81 43.68 -0.69
CA PRO A 891 -24.61 43.46 0.13
C PRO A 891 -23.36 44.05 -0.54
N ALA A 892 -22.50 44.71 0.25
CA ALA A 892 -21.27 45.33 -0.24
C ALA A 892 -20.00 44.52 0.08
N SER A 893 -20.13 43.34 0.68
CA SER A 893 -19.04 42.41 1.00
C SER A 893 -19.44 40.95 0.72
N SER A 894 -18.47 40.08 0.48
CA SER A 894 -18.65 38.63 0.24
C SER A 894 -18.82 37.81 1.53
N SER A 895 -18.55 38.43 2.68
CA SER A 895 -18.66 37.82 4.00
C SER A 895 -20.03 37.15 4.21
N SER A 896 -20.06 35.95 4.82
CA SER A 896 -21.31 35.30 5.29
C SER A 896 -22.19 36.22 6.16
N LEU A 897 -21.60 37.27 6.74
CA LEU A 897 -22.20 38.37 7.48
C LEU A 897 -23.22 39.23 6.69
N SER A 898 -22.96 39.46 5.40
CA SER A 898 -23.80 40.34 4.54
C SER A 898 -24.96 39.59 3.90
N VAL A 899 -24.88 38.26 3.82
CA VAL A 899 -25.92 37.38 3.29
C VAL A 899 -26.97 37.04 4.37
N ALA A 900 -26.58 36.94 5.64
CA ALA A 900 -27.45 36.51 6.73
C ALA A 900 -28.50 37.55 7.21
N GLN A 901 -28.54 38.77 6.67
CA GLN A 901 -29.42 39.84 7.17
C GLN A 901 -30.60 40.23 6.27
N ASP A 902 -30.95 39.45 5.25
CA ASP A 902 -32.12 39.76 4.39
C ASP A 902 -33.29 38.78 4.62
N PRO A 903 -34.36 39.19 5.33
CA PRO A 903 -35.52 38.33 5.60
C PRO A 903 -36.38 38.00 4.37
N ASN A 904 -36.05 38.52 3.18
CA ASN A 904 -36.72 38.19 1.91
C ASN A 904 -35.93 37.23 1.01
N ILE A 905 -34.77 36.73 1.46
CA ILE A 905 -33.97 35.76 0.70
C ILE A 905 -34.11 34.40 1.38
N ASP A 906 -34.85 33.50 0.73
CA ASP A 906 -34.98 32.10 1.11
C ASP A 906 -33.60 31.41 1.05
N ASP A 907 -33.22 30.67 2.10
CA ASP A 907 -31.93 29.97 2.28
C ASP A 907 -31.62 28.94 1.16
N SER A 908 -32.57 28.73 0.24
CA SER A 908 -32.44 27.84 -0.91
C SER A 908 -31.64 28.42 -2.09
N TYR A 909 -31.22 29.70 -2.04
CA TYR A 909 -30.64 30.41 -3.20
C TYR A 909 -29.10 30.50 -3.24
N TYR A 910 -28.39 30.30 -2.13
CA TYR A 910 -26.93 30.17 -2.14
C TYR A 910 -26.53 28.71 -2.16
N GLY A 911 -26.18 28.21 -3.34
CA GLY A 911 -25.63 26.87 -3.50
C GLY A 911 -24.39 26.67 -2.63
N SER A 912 -24.49 25.74 -1.68
CA SER A 912 -23.41 24.94 -1.09
C SER A 912 -22.00 25.56 -1.13
N ALA A 913 -21.67 26.35 -0.11
CA ALA A 913 -20.31 26.47 0.37
C ALA A 913 -20.31 25.97 1.83
N GLY A 914 -19.63 24.84 2.09
CA GLY A 914 -19.29 24.41 3.45
C GLY A 914 -20.36 23.63 4.23
N GLY A 915 -20.94 22.58 3.67
CA GLY A 915 -21.69 21.60 4.45
C GLY A 915 -20.77 20.70 5.27
N TYR A 916 -20.40 21.13 6.47
CA TYR A 916 -20.00 20.19 7.53
C TYR A 916 -21.25 19.44 7.99
N GLY A 917 -21.44 18.23 7.49
CA GLY A 917 -22.41 17.29 8.04
C GLY A 917 -22.02 16.95 9.47
N TYR A 918 -22.75 17.51 10.44
CA TYR A 918 -22.92 16.87 11.73
C TYR A 918 -23.96 15.76 11.54
N ASP A 919 -23.51 14.51 11.55
CA ASP A 919 -24.39 13.34 11.72
C ASP A 919 -25.03 13.41 13.12
N GLY A 920 -26.14 14.14 13.20
CA GLY A 920 -27.13 14.02 14.26
C GLY A 920 -28.05 12.86 13.94
N GLY A 921 -27.57 11.63 14.16
CA GLY A 921 -28.42 10.45 14.15
C GLY A 921 -29.54 10.60 15.19
N GLY A 922 -30.75 10.82 14.69
CA GLY A 922 -31.97 10.75 15.49
C GLY A 922 -32.11 9.34 16.06
N TYR A 923 -31.97 9.22 17.38
CA TYR A 923 -32.50 8.07 18.09
C TYR A 923 -34.01 8.20 18.11
N ASP A 924 -34.64 7.36 17.30
CA ASP A 924 -36.04 6.99 17.37
C ASP A 924 -36.28 6.32 18.74
N THR A 925 -36.69 7.10 19.74
CA THR A 925 -37.16 6.57 21.03
C THR A 925 -38.64 6.20 20.90
N GLY A 926 -38.89 5.06 20.25
CA GLY A 926 -40.14 4.32 20.38
C GLY A 926 -40.18 3.60 21.72
N TYR A 927 -40.61 4.30 22.77
CA TYR A 927 -41.18 3.66 23.94
C TYR A 927 -42.60 3.21 23.59
N ASP A 928 -42.84 1.91 23.48
CA ASP A 928 -44.14 1.35 23.90
C ASP A 928 -44.02 -0.12 24.35
N GLN A 929 -44.35 -0.30 25.63
CA GLN A 929 -45.03 -1.44 26.26
C GLN A 929 -44.43 -2.87 26.26
N GLY A 930 -44.15 -3.34 27.48
CA GLY A 930 -44.64 -4.66 27.92
C GLY A 930 -43.68 -5.57 28.68
N TRP A 931 -43.72 -5.45 30.02
CA TRP A 931 -43.40 -6.44 31.07
C TRP A 931 -41.98 -7.02 31.20
#